data_AF-A0A929WHW7-F1
#
_entry.id   AF-A0A929WHW7-F1
#
_cell.length_a   1.000
_cell.length_b   1.000
_cell.length_c   1.000
_cell.angle_alpha   90.00
_cell.angle_beta   90.00
_cell.angle_gamma   90.00
#
_symmetry.space_group_name_H-M   'P 1'
#
loop_
_entity.id
_entity.type
_entity.pdbx_description
1 polymer ?
#
loop_
_entity_poly.entity_id
_entity_poly.type
_entity_poly.pdbx_seq_one_letter_code
_entity_poly.pdbx_strand_id
1 'polypeptide(L)'
;NVLEHLDVFVPRLEEPAFRAYIADELSGTDLLDELIKTGKAPELSESRRKDLEEVHQMLLDWLPTLKAENKVVHPGFEWFNISFSRGTVINALYMVSLLLHTQEALDDFLAQKLPSWGIHIFSSYYADAGEDAYRDFFFSQVLPTGTPEARRGFLLRNALNFENDSLFLVFREAFLREQFTEKEIKSLDAKFKSKVSTTRQRAVQLLLTQPDDILVGAYERLQRTKSDYIADCLVELREGSAILREKFGEVTETEKKSAEGSDAQGAASAANGGAGESGLRFGLFTPTEMPELPFENPFADAERFAASPVSQWVSIKAEQKALPDQSPSRETNQPQLDLSKLFPYTEEDIKALYDDFAQIIEDNKTLTYKNKWGVTQTLDEGSFEVANDMELEQMPHPELWGEFLERHDITDEKALGLDLMMRYLMLYDRTDVLPLPLEGYPLTNKGDRVQWPHAWKFESLTMALQRTVKKRRPDLVFSYAYTICQLCYWYGTQETYVETYIYRKDETHPISSGFPLRHTLHVCESNMQGEFEHVAPMVLAFYRRWGEPARQADWEEVYKLSTAVLLHLLAHGVISEDQLFTQMEYETFRGLRAMMDLAYEHRSGALSLKKVEEMEKYARRAVDPICHTQRARDLVDRYV
;
A
#
# COMPACT_ATOMS: atom_id res chain seq x y z
N ASN A 1 -9.65 15.53 1.61
CA ASN A 1 -10.10 15.18 2.99
C ASN A 1 -11.62 15.14 2.98
N VAL A 2 -12.25 13.99 3.26
CA VAL A 2 -13.72 13.81 3.14
C VAL A 2 -14.53 14.79 4.00
N LEU A 3 -13.95 15.26 5.13
CA LEU A 3 -14.56 16.26 6.02
C LEU A 3 -14.79 17.62 5.33
N GLU A 4 -14.04 17.93 4.27
CA GLU A 4 -14.18 19.19 3.55
C GLU A 4 -15.34 19.18 2.55
N HIS A 5 -15.89 18.00 2.25
CA HIS A 5 -16.87 17.75 1.19
C HIS A 5 -18.16 17.08 1.69
N LEU A 6 -18.42 17.08 2.99
CA LEU A 6 -19.60 16.45 3.58
C LEU A 6 -20.91 16.98 2.98
N ASP A 7 -20.95 18.26 2.61
CA ASP A 7 -22.07 18.93 1.94
C ASP A 7 -22.47 18.26 0.60
N VAL A 8 -21.52 17.61 -0.06
CA VAL A 8 -21.73 16.87 -1.33
C VAL A 8 -22.26 15.46 -1.05
N PHE A 9 -21.86 14.87 0.07
CA PHE A 9 -22.10 13.47 0.41
C PHE A 9 -23.39 13.26 1.18
N VAL A 10 -23.70 14.17 2.11
CA VAL A 10 -24.89 14.13 2.96
C VAL A 10 -26.19 13.96 2.14
N PRO A 11 -26.42 14.73 1.06
CA PRO A 11 -27.63 14.57 0.25
C PRO A 11 -27.79 13.21 -0.44
N ARG A 12 -26.72 12.40 -0.51
CA ARG A 12 -26.70 11.07 -1.15
C ARG A 12 -26.58 9.94 -0.15
N LEU A 13 -26.70 10.22 1.15
CA LEU A 13 -26.64 9.20 2.19
C LEU A 13 -27.76 8.17 2.07
N GLU A 14 -28.82 8.38 1.30
CA GLU A 14 -29.81 7.34 1.00
C GLU A 14 -29.26 6.17 0.18
N GLU A 15 -28.19 6.40 -0.60
CA GLU A 15 -27.56 5.41 -1.44
C GLU A 15 -26.54 4.57 -0.64
N PRO A 16 -26.72 3.24 -0.58
CA PRO A 16 -25.86 2.37 0.22
C PRO A 16 -24.36 2.47 -0.10
N ALA A 17 -23.98 2.69 -1.35
CA ALA A 17 -22.57 2.74 -1.73
C ALA A 17 -21.90 4.03 -1.24
N PHE A 18 -22.60 5.17 -1.28
CA PHE A 18 -22.10 6.41 -0.71
C PHE A 18 -21.95 6.32 0.81
N ARG A 19 -22.89 5.65 1.51
CA ARG A 19 -22.72 5.32 2.95
C ARG A 19 -21.45 4.54 3.22
N ALA A 20 -21.23 3.48 2.44
CA ALA A 20 -20.07 2.60 2.61
C ALA A 20 -18.75 3.32 2.33
N TYR A 21 -18.71 4.17 1.30
CA TYR A 21 -17.54 5.00 0.99
C TYR A 21 -17.21 6.00 2.10
N ILE A 22 -18.20 6.76 2.57
CA ILE A 22 -18.01 7.74 3.65
C ILE A 22 -17.55 7.06 4.94
N ALA A 23 -18.11 5.88 5.25
CA ALA A 23 -17.69 5.11 6.40
C ALA A 23 -16.23 4.63 6.26
N ASP A 24 -15.79 4.25 5.07
CA ASP A 24 -14.40 3.84 4.83
C ASP A 24 -13.42 5.01 5.02
N GLU A 25 -13.68 6.15 4.37
CA GLU A 25 -12.85 7.36 4.48
C GLU A 25 -12.77 7.87 5.94
N LEU A 26 -13.90 7.90 6.65
CA LEU A 26 -13.95 8.33 8.05
C LEU A 26 -13.40 7.29 9.02
N SER A 27 -13.20 6.05 8.58
CA SER A 27 -12.56 5.02 9.40
C SER A 27 -11.03 5.12 9.44
N GLY A 28 -10.42 5.89 8.54
CA GLY A 28 -8.97 6.08 8.46
C GLY A 28 -8.34 6.62 9.75
N THR A 29 -7.07 6.28 9.96
CA THR A 29 -6.33 6.62 11.20
C THR A 29 -5.69 8.00 11.17
N ASP A 30 -5.47 8.61 10.00
CA ASP A 30 -4.74 9.88 9.84
C ASP A 30 -5.31 11.00 10.74
N LEU A 31 -6.63 11.12 10.80
CA LEU A 31 -7.31 12.10 11.64
C LEU A 31 -7.20 11.76 13.14
N LEU A 32 -7.23 10.46 13.47
CA LEU A 32 -7.08 9.99 14.85
C LEU A 32 -5.65 10.24 15.37
N ASP A 33 -4.65 10.04 14.51
CA ASP A 33 -3.25 10.37 14.79
C ASP A 33 -3.08 11.86 15.10
N GLU A 34 -3.72 12.73 14.32
CA GLU A 34 -3.69 14.18 14.56
C GLU A 34 -4.39 14.55 15.88
N LEU A 35 -5.54 13.94 16.18
CA LEU A 35 -6.25 14.13 17.46
C LEU A 35 -5.40 13.70 18.66
N ILE A 36 -4.69 12.56 18.56
CA ILE A 36 -3.82 12.06 19.64
C ILE A 36 -2.63 13.00 19.84
N LYS A 37 -2.02 13.49 18.75
CA LYS A 37 -0.88 14.42 18.81
C LYS A 37 -1.27 15.78 19.38
N THR A 38 -2.43 16.31 19.02
CA THR A 38 -2.85 17.67 19.36
C THR A 38 -3.73 17.74 20.61
N GLY A 39 -4.39 16.64 20.98
CA GLY A 39 -5.36 16.55 22.06
C GLY A 39 -6.64 17.37 21.82
N LYS A 40 -6.89 17.85 20.60
CA LYS A 40 -8.02 18.74 20.29
C LYS A 40 -8.68 18.37 18.97
N ALA A 41 -10.01 18.32 18.98
CA ALA A 41 -10.80 18.23 17.76
C ALA A 41 -10.62 19.50 16.90
N PRO A 42 -10.57 19.37 15.56
CA PRO A 42 -10.53 20.51 14.67
C PRO A 42 -11.78 21.39 14.84
N GLU A 43 -11.64 22.71 14.68
CA GLU A 43 -12.78 23.62 14.71
C GLU A 43 -13.66 23.41 13.47
N LEU A 44 -14.91 23.00 13.69
CA LEU A 44 -15.90 22.76 12.64
C LEU A 44 -16.83 23.97 12.50
N SER A 45 -17.15 24.35 11.27
CA SER A 45 -18.21 25.33 11.01
C SER A 45 -19.58 24.75 11.38
N GLU A 46 -20.56 25.60 11.66
CA GLU A 46 -21.92 25.18 12.04
C GLU A 46 -22.57 24.29 10.98
N SER A 47 -22.37 24.61 9.69
CA SER A 47 -22.84 23.78 8.56
C SER A 47 -22.21 22.39 8.59
N ARG A 48 -20.89 22.30 8.75
CA ARG A 48 -20.17 21.02 8.76
C ARG A 48 -20.53 20.17 9.98
N ARG A 49 -20.77 20.81 11.13
CA ARG A 49 -21.26 20.11 12.32
C ARG A 49 -22.60 19.45 12.05
N LYS A 50 -23.54 20.17 11.44
CA LYS A 50 -24.85 19.63 11.09
C LYS A 50 -24.76 18.46 10.10
N ASP A 51 -23.88 18.57 9.11
CA ASP A 51 -23.63 17.49 8.15
C ASP A 51 -23.04 16.24 8.85
N LEU A 52 -22.14 16.42 9.82
CA LEU A 52 -21.61 15.32 10.64
C LEU A 52 -22.67 14.70 11.57
N GLU A 53 -23.60 15.49 12.11
CA GLU A 53 -24.73 14.98 12.91
C GLU A 53 -25.61 14.05 12.05
N GLU A 54 -25.83 14.38 10.78
CA GLU A 54 -26.58 13.53 9.85
C GLU A 54 -25.82 12.25 9.50
N VAL A 55 -24.50 12.33 9.27
CA VAL A 55 -23.65 11.15 9.08
C VAL A 55 -23.64 10.28 10.35
N HIS A 56 -23.55 10.88 11.54
CA HIS A 56 -23.58 10.16 12.81
C HIS A 56 -24.87 9.35 12.98
N GLN A 57 -26.02 10.00 12.77
CA GLN A 57 -27.32 9.34 12.84
C GLN A 57 -27.45 8.22 11.80
N MET A 58 -26.98 8.47 10.57
CA MET A 58 -26.94 7.45 9.52
C MET A 58 -26.14 6.22 9.94
N LEU A 59 -24.94 6.41 10.50
CA LEU A 59 -24.08 5.31 10.95
C LEU A 59 -24.76 4.52 12.07
N LEU A 60 -25.40 5.18 13.04
CA LEU A 60 -26.12 4.53 14.14
C LEU A 60 -27.33 3.71 13.67
N ASP A 61 -28.13 4.25 12.76
CA ASP A 61 -29.31 3.56 12.22
C ASP A 61 -28.89 2.40 11.32
N TRP A 62 -27.76 2.54 10.63
CA TRP A 62 -27.25 1.52 9.73
C TRP A 62 -26.59 0.35 10.48
N LEU A 63 -25.85 0.63 11.56
CA LEU A 63 -25.02 -0.33 12.26
C LEU A 63 -25.77 -1.63 12.69
N PRO A 64 -27.00 -1.61 13.23
CA PRO A 64 -27.73 -2.82 13.61
C PRO A 64 -28.07 -3.74 12.41
N THR A 65 -28.11 -3.20 11.20
CA THR A 65 -28.44 -3.96 9.98
C THR A 65 -27.25 -4.73 9.40
N LEU A 66 -26.03 -4.42 9.86
CA LEU A 66 -24.78 -4.94 9.31
C LEU A 66 -24.38 -6.29 9.89
N LYS A 67 -23.97 -7.20 8.99
CA LYS A 67 -23.28 -8.46 9.30
C LYS A 67 -21.81 -8.18 9.65
N ALA A 68 -21.04 -9.22 10.00
CA ALA A 68 -19.60 -9.08 10.29
C ALA A 68 -18.83 -8.51 9.08
N GLU A 69 -19.11 -9.06 7.90
CA GLU A 69 -18.66 -8.57 6.60
C GLU A 69 -19.88 -8.22 5.76
N ASN A 70 -19.83 -7.07 5.12
CA ASN A 70 -20.92 -6.55 4.32
C ASN A 70 -20.40 -6.19 2.95
N LYS A 71 -21.30 -6.31 1.98
CA LYS A 71 -21.03 -6.03 0.59
C LYS A 71 -22.19 -5.21 0.06
N VAL A 72 -21.89 -4.01 -0.41
CA VAL A 72 -22.88 -3.11 -1.00
C VAL A 72 -22.57 -2.94 -2.47
N VAL A 73 -23.60 -3.07 -3.29
CA VAL A 73 -23.54 -2.94 -4.75
C VAL A 73 -24.29 -1.66 -5.13
N HIS A 74 -23.67 -0.81 -5.94
CA HIS A 74 -24.32 0.43 -6.42
C HIS A 74 -25.26 0.11 -7.60
N PRO A 75 -26.50 0.64 -7.64
CA PRO A 75 -27.42 0.40 -8.77
C PRO A 75 -26.87 0.95 -10.10
N GLY A 76 -26.72 0.10 -11.12
CA GLY A 76 -26.06 0.46 -12.38
C GLY A 76 -24.57 0.10 -12.44
N PHE A 77 -23.98 -0.34 -11.30
CA PHE A 77 -22.63 -0.88 -11.18
C PHE A 77 -22.65 -2.21 -10.44
N GLU A 78 -23.39 -3.19 -10.99
CA GLU A 78 -23.60 -4.49 -10.33
C GLU A 78 -22.31 -5.31 -10.12
N TRP A 79 -21.24 -4.98 -10.84
CA TRP A 79 -19.90 -5.55 -10.72
C TRP A 79 -19.05 -4.88 -9.63
N PHE A 80 -19.37 -3.64 -9.26
CA PHE A 80 -18.70 -2.93 -8.18
C PHE A 80 -19.35 -3.27 -6.86
N ASN A 81 -18.53 -3.59 -5.87
CA ASN A 81 -19.01 -3.74 -4.52
C ASN A 81 -18.05 -3.18 -3.50
N ILE A 82 -18.58 -2.37 -2.58
CA ILE A 82 -17.84 -1.94 -1.42
C ILE A 82 -17.99 -3.04 -0.39
N SER A 83 -16.92 -3.80 -0.22
CA SER A 83 -16.80 -4.78 0.87
C SER A 83 -16.21 -4.06 2.08
N PHE A 84 -16.95 -4.08 3.18
CA PHE A 84 -16.51 -3.44 4.42
C PHE A 84 -16.93 -4.28 5.62
N SER A 85 -16.14 -4.21 6.67
CA SER A 85 -16.46 -4.90 7.90
C SER A 85 -17.40 -4.06 8.76
N ARG A 86 -18.13 -4.71 9.68
CA ARG A 86 -18.80 -3.99 10.76
C ARG A 86 -17.84 -3.08 11.54
N GLY A 87 -16.57 -3.50 11.65
CA GLY A 87 -15.52 -2.72 12.31
C GLY A 87 -15.26 -1.37 11.63
N THR A 88 -15.27 -1.32 10.30
CA THR A 88 -15.10 -0.08 9.51
C THR A 88 -16.15 0.97 9.91
N VAL A 89 -17.43 0.58 9.98
CA VAL A 89 -18.52 1.49 10.35
C VAL A 89 -18.44 1.92 11.82
N ILE A 90 -17.95 1.04 12.71
CA ILE A 90 -17.72 1.38 14.12
C ILE A 90 -16.55 2.38 14.27
N ASN A 91 -15.48 2.21 13.50
CA ASN A 91 -14.35 3.14 13.49
C ASN A 91 -14.78 4.51 12.96
N ALA A 92 -15.59 4.54 11.89
CA ALA A 92 -16.19 5.77 11.40
C ALA A 92 -17.09 6.44 12.47
N LEU A 93 -17.95 5.67 13.14
CA LEU A 93 -18.80 6.18 14.20
C LEU A 93 -17.97 6.75 15.35
N TYR A 94 -16.90 6.07 15.74
CA TYR A 94 -15.95 6.57 16.73
C TYR A 94 -15.36 7.93 16.34
N MET A 95 -14.83 8.02 15.12
CA MET A 95 -14.23 9.25 14.61
C MET A 95 -15.24 10.40 14.55
N VAL A 96 -16.43 10.15 14.01
CA VAL A 96 -17.50 11.17 13.96
C VAL A 96 -17.90 11.62 15.37
N SER A 97 -18.00 10.69 16.33
CA SER A 97 -18.33 11.01 17.73
C SER A 97 -17.29 11.91 18.37
N LEU A 98 -16.00 11.65 18.12
CA LEU A 98 -14.89 12.50 18.57
C LEU A 98 -14.95 13.89 17.95
N LEU A 99 -15.24 14.00 16.65
CA LEU A 99 -15.31 15.26 15.92
C LEU A 99 -16.51 16.12 16.35
N LEU A 100 -17.67 15.50 16.59
CA LEU A 100 -18.85 16.20 17.11
C LEU A 100 -18.61 16.72 18.53
N HIS A 101 -17.85 15.97 19.33
CA HIS A 101 -17.52 16.30 20.72
C HIS A 101 -18.77 16.59 21.58
N THR A 102 -19.86 15.87 21.34
CA THR A 102 -21.07 15.94 22.17
C THR A 102 -21.17 14.71 23.09
N GLN A 103 -21.79 14.89 24.25
CA GLN A 103 -22.03 13.78 25.19
C GLN A 103 -22.86 12.67 24.55
N GLU A 104 -23.88 13.05 23.79
CA GLU A 104 -24.82 12.13 23.13
C GLU A 104 -24.08 11.25 22.11
N ALA A 105 -23.30 11.85 21.21
CA ALA A 105 -22.55 11.08 20.21
C ALA A 105 -21.54 10.11 20.84
N LEU A 106 -20.85 10.55 21.89
CA LEU A 106 -19.92 9.68 22.63
C LEU A 106 -20.64 8.53 23.34
N ASP A 107 -21.79 8.80 23.98
CA ASP A 107 -22.60 7.78 24.63
C ASP A 107 -23.16 6.77 23.62
N ASP A 108 -23.56 7.24 22.43
CA ASP A 108 -24.02 6.39 21.33
C ASP A 108 -22.92 5.47 20.79
N PHE A 109 -21.67 5.95 20.70
CA PHE A 109 -20.53 5.09 20.42
C PHE A 109 -20.29 4.07 21.56
N LEU A 110 -20.30 4.51 22.82
CA LEU A 110 -20.12 3.63 23.98
C LEU A 110 -21.25 2.60 24.13
N ALA A 111 -22.42 2.86 23.55
CA ALA A 111 -23.52 1.91 23.45
C ALA A 111 -23.16 0.67 22.60
N GLN A 112 -22.16 0.77 21.73
CA GLN A 112 -21.86 -0.28 20.75
C GLN A 112 -21.12 -1.48 21.32
N LYS A 113 -21.40 -2.64 20.72
CA LYS A 113 -20.61 -3.86 20.89
C LYS A 113 -19.57 -3.94 19.77
N LEU A 114 -18.32 -4.00 20.15
CA LEU A 114 -17.18 -4.01 19.25
C LEU A 114 -16.91 -5.44 18.73
N PRO A 115 -16.53 -5.62 17.45
CA PRO A 115 -15.96 -6.87 16.96
C PRO A 115 -14.57 -7.12 17.56
N SER A 116 -14.12 -8.37 17.56
CA SER A 116 -12.82 -8.77 18.11
C SER A 116 -11.62 -8.37 17.23
N TRP A 117 -11.88 -8.03 15.96
CA TRP A 117 -10.89 -7.65 14.95
C TRP A 117 -11.33 -6.38 14.21
N GLY A 118 -10.37 -5.64 13.63
CA GLY A 118 -10.63 -4.50 12.75
C GLY A 118 -11.04 -3.20 13.46
N ILE A 119 -10.77 -3.06 14.77
CA ILE A 119 -11.04 -1.83 15.54
C ILE A 119 -9.73 -1.09 15.81
N HIS A 120 -9.61 0.13 15.29
CA HIS A 120 -8.35 0.90 15.37
C HIS A 120 -7.94 1.23 16.81
N ILE A 121 -8.90 1.49 17.69
CA ILE A 121 -8.66 1.82 19.11
C ILE A 121 -7.83 0.75 19.82
N PHE A 122 -7.93 -0.52 19.39
CA PHE A 122 -7.25 -1.66 20.02
C PHE A 122 -6.28 -2.37 19.07
N SER A 123 -5.95 -1.76 17.92
CA SER A 123 -5.04 -2.35 16.95
C SER A 123 -3.62 -1.77 17.11
N SER A 124 -2.64 -2.65 17.31
CA SER A 124 -1.22 -2.27 17.33
C SER A 124 -0.62 -2.10 15.94
N TYR A 125 -1.27 -2.61 14.89
CA TYR A 125 -0.75 -2.63 13.51
C TYR A 125 -0.70 -1.25 12.83
N TYR A 126 -1.42 -0.25 13.35
CA TYR A 126 -1.59 1.07 12.71
C TYR A 126 -0.98 2.23 13.49
N ALA A 127 -0.14 1.96 14.49
CA ALA A 127 0.36 3.00 15.38
C ALA A 127 1.67 3.62 14.88
N ASP A 128 1.57 4.64 14.01
CA ASP A 128 2.67 5.58 13.77
C ASP A 128 2.98 6.42 15.04
N ALA A 129 2.02 6.52 15.97
CA ALA A 129 2.11 7.25 17.25
C ALA A 129 2.76 6.44 18.40
N GLY A 130 3.24 5.21 18.15
CA GLY A 130 3.86 4.31 19.13
C GLY A 130 2.92 3.20 19.62
N GLU A 131 3.49 2.06 20.04
CA GLU A 131 2.72 0.92 20.56
C GLU A 131 1.73 1.39 21.63
N ASP A 132 0.46 0.98 21.49
CA ASP A 132 -0.64 1.25 22.42
C ASP A 132 -1.21 2.68 22.53
N ALA A 133 -0.71 3.67 21.76
CA ALA A 133 -1.16 5.06 21.87
C ALA A 133 -2.68 5.26 21.73
N TYR A 134 -3.32 4.56 20.78
CA TYR A 134 -4.77 4.62 20.56
C TYR A 134 -5.59 4.10 21.74
N ARG A 135 -5.16 2.97 22.32
CA ARG A 135 -5.81 2.33 23.47
C ARG A 135 -5.72 3.26 24.67
N ASP A 136 -4.52 3.78 24.92
CA ASP A 136 -4.26 4.62 26.07
C ASP A 136 -5.02 5.95 25.96
N PHE A 137 -5.06 6.56 24.78
CA PHE A 137 -5.90 7.73 24.51
C PHE A 137 -7.38 7.45 24.81
N PHE A 138 -7.92 6.32 24.33
CA PHE A 138 -9.32 5.98 24.57
C PHE A 138 -9.64 5.81 26.06
N PHE A 139 -8.88 4.99 26.79
CA PHE A 139 -9.16 4.72 28.20
C PHE A 139 -8.86 5.90 29.12
N SER A 140 -7.93 6.78 28.76
CA SER A 140 -7.54 7.93 29.59
C SER A 140 -8.31 9.22 29.27
N GLN A 141 -8.69 9.46 28.02
CA GLN A 141 -9.29 10.72 27.59
C GLN A 141 -10.72 10.56 27.08
N VAL A 142 -11.05 9.47 26.38
CA VAL A 142 -12.36 9.34 25.73
C VAL A 142 -13.38 8.67 26.65
N LEU A 143 -13.13 7.44 27.10
CA LEU A 143 -14.04 6.69 27.96
C LEU A 143 -14.51 7.51 29.17
N PRO A 144 -13.66 8.25 29.91
CA PRO A 144 -14.10 9.04 31.07
C PRO A 144 -15.10 10.16 30.76
N THR A 145 -15.19 10.60 29.50
CA THR A 145 -16.13 11.65 29.11
C THR A 145 -17.54 11.12 28.88
N GLY A 146 -17.74 9.80 28.73
CA GLY A 146 -19.07 9.18 28.64
C GLY A 146 -19.88 9.31 29.93
N THR A 147 -21.21 9.21 29.85
CA THR A 147 -22.05 9.15 31.07
C THR A 147 -21.75 7.87 31.87
N PRO A 148 -21.94 7.87 33.20
CA PRO A 148 -21.69 6.68 34.02
C PRO A 148 -22.38 5.42 33.49
N GLU A 149 -23.63 5.54 33.01
CA GLU A 149 -24.41 4.45 32.42
C GLU A 149 -23.78 3.94 31.12
N ALA A 150 -23.35 4.85 30.23
CA ALA A 150 -22.71 4.50 28.97
C ALA A 150 -21.37 3.79 29.18
N ARG A 151 -20.52 4.31 30.09
CA ARG A 151 -19.23 3.70 30.44
C ARG A 151 -19.39 2.30 31.01
N ARG A 152 -20.27 2.12 32.01
CA ARG A 152 -20.56 0.80 32.60
C ARG A 152 -21.10 -0.18 31.56
N GLY A 153 -22.04 0.27 30.73
CA GLY A 153 -22.58 -0.53 29.64
C GLY A 153 -21.50 -0.97 28.65
N PHE A 154 -20.60 -0.05 28.25
CA PHE A 154 -19.51 -0.34 27.33
C PHE A 154 -18.58 -1.43 27.88
N LEU A 155 -18.16 -1.28 29.15
CA LEU A 155 -17.28 -2.24 29.81
C LEU A 155 -17.93 -3.64 29.92
N LEU A 156 -19.21 -3.72 30.32
CA LEU A 156 -19.94 -5.00 30.40
C LEU A 156 -20.08 -5.70 29.05
N ARG A 157 -20.27 -4.94 27.97
CA ARG A 157 -20.40 -5.50 26.61
C ARG A 157 -19.08 -5.99 26.03
N ASN A 158 -17.98 -5.28 26.30
CA ASN A 158 -16.75 -5.42 25.52
C ASN A 158 -15.55 -6.03 26.28
N ALA A 159 -15.51 -5.98 27.63
CA ALA A 159 -14.34 -6.42 28.40
C ALA A 159 -13.94 -7.89 28.19
N LEU A 160 -14.89 -8.77 27.84
CA LEU A 160 -14.67 -10.20 27.63
C LEU A 160 -14.61 -10.60 26.15
N ASN A 161 -14.56 -9.64 25.24
CA ASN A 161 -14.73 -9.85 23.80
C ASN A 161 -13.40 -10.08 23.06
N PHE A 162 -12.28 -9.57 23.59
CA PHE A 162 -10.97 -9.63 22.94
C PHE A 162 -10.10 -10.72 23.54
N GLU A 163 -9.32 -11.43 22.74
CA GLU A 163 -8.47 -12.53 23.22
C GLU A 163 -7.16 -12.05 23.88
N ASN A 164 -6.77 -10.79 23.64
CA ASN A 164 -5.53 -10.20 24.17
C ASN A 164 -5.58 -9.97 25.70
N ASP A 165 -4.65 -10.60 26.44
CA ASP A 165 -4.54 -10.48 27.90
C ASP A 165 -4.12 -9.08 28.37
N SER A 166 -3.22 -8.38 27.68
CA SER A 166 -2.81 -7.03 28.07
C SER A 166 -3.98 -6.05 27.96
N LEU A 167 -4.79 -6.19 26.92
CA LEU A 167 -6.01 -5.40 26.74
C LEU A 167 -7.05 -5.72 27.83
N PHE A 168 -7.21 -6.99 28.21
CA PHE A 168 -8.11 -7.37 29.30
C PHE A 168 -7.72 -6.72 30.63
N LEU A 169 -6.42 -6.61 30.95
CA LEU A 169 -5.96 -5.93 32.15
C LEU A 169 -6.39 -4.45 32.18
N VAL A 170 -6.28 -3.74 31.06
CA VAL A 170 -6.74 -2.35 30.93
C VAL A 170 -8.26 -2.24 31.13
N PHE A 171 -9.04 -3.15 30.54
CA PHE A 171 -10.49 -3.22 30.77
C PHE A 171 -10.83 -3.48 32.23
N ARG A 172 -10.09 -4.37 32.90
CA ARG A 172 -10.29 -4.69 34.33
C ARG A 172 -9.99 -3.48 35.21
N GLU A 173 -8.93 -2.72 34.92
CA GLU A 173 -8.63 -1.47 35.63
C GLU A 173 -9.74 -0.43 35.44
N ALA A 174 -10.29 -0.29 34.23
CA ALA A 174 -11.43 0.58 33.99
C ALA A 174 -12.68 0.10 34.74
N PHE A 175 -12.92 -1.22 34.78
CA PHE A 175 -14.02 -1.83 35.54
C PHE A 175 -13.92 -1.55 37.04
N LEU A 176 -12.72 -1.56 37.61
CA LEU A 176 -12.47 -1.23 39.02
C LEU A 176 -12.85 0.21 39.40
N ARG A 177 -12.82 1.14 38.45
CA ARG A 177 -13.11 2.56 38.69
C ARG A 177 -14.61 2.88 38.66
N GLU A 178 -15.44 1.95 38.18
CA GLU A 178 -16.88 2.14 38.07
C GLU A 178 -17.64 1.45 39.21
N GLN A 179 -18.78 2.04 39.59
CA GLN A 179 -19.71 1.44 40.55
C GLN A 179 -20.89 0.81 39.81
N PHE A 180 -20.86 -0.51 39.69
CA PHE A 180 -21.95 -1.25 39.05
C PHE A 180 -23.08 -1.55 40.02
N THR A 181 -24.30 -1.57 39.49
CA THR A 181 -25.48 -2.04 40.20
C THR A 181 -25.58 -3.57 40.12
N GLU A 182 -26.31 -4.18 41.06
CA GLU A 182 -26.58 -5.63 41.03
C GLU A 182 -27.23 -6.07 39.70
N LYS A 183 -28.13 -5.23 39.15
CA LYS A 183 -28.82 -5.49 37.88
C LYS A 183 -27.85 -5.55 36.69
N GLU A 184 -26.86 -4.66 36.67
CA GLU A 184 -25.84 -4.58 35.62
C GLU A 184 -24.89 -5.77 35.70
N ILE A 185 -24.39 -6.09 36.90
CA ILE A 185 -23.49 -7.24 37.13
C ILE A 185 -24.16 -8.57 36.80
N LYS A 186 -25.47 -8.71 37.02
CA LYS A 186 -26.22 -9.91 36.64
C LYS A 186 -26.09 -10.28 35.15
N SER A 187 -25.75 -9.33 34.28
CA SER A 187 -25.50 -9.61 32.86
C SER A 187 -24.27 -10.52 32.64
N LEU A 188 -23.30 -10.52 33.57
CA LEU A 188 -22.11 -11.38 33.54
C LEU A 188 -22.44 -12.85 33.85
N ASP A 189 -23.55 -13.14 34.54
CA ASP A 189 -23.95 -14.50 34.91
C ASP A 189 -24.03 -15.44 33.68
N ALA A 190 -24.39 -14.91 32.50
CA ALA A 190 -24.43 -15.68 31.25
C ALA A 190 -23.03 -16.15 30.79
N LYS A 191 -21.97 -15.42 31.14
CA LYS A 191 -20.58 -15.70 30.71
C LYS A 191 -20.00 -16.92 31.41
N PHE A 192 -20.47 -17.24 32.62
CA PHE A 192 -20.09 -18.45 33.36
C PHE A 192 -20.58 -19.75 32.72
N LYS A 193 -21.53 -19.67 31.79
CA LYS A 193 -21.99 -20.81 30.97
C LYS A 193 -21.19 -20.98 29.67
N SER A 194 -20.21 -20.10 29.39
CA SER A 194 -19.36 -20.20 28.20
C SER A 194 -18.60 -21.53 28.20
N LYS A 195 -18.38 -22.13 27.03
CA LYS A 195 -17.47 -23.28 26.88
C LYS A 195 -16.00 -22.88 26.92
N VAL A 196 -15.70 -21.61 26.64
CA VAL A 196 -14.34 -21.06 26.64
C VAL A 196 -13.90 -20.76 28.08
N SER A 197 -12.84 -21.43 28.55
CA SER A 197 -12.32 -21.30 29.91
C SER A 197 -11.83 -19.90 30.23
N THR A 198 -11.10 -19.28 29.32
CA THR A 198 -10.55 -17.91 29.48
C THR A 198 -11.66 -16.88 29.68
N THR A 199 -12.79 -16.97 28.96
CA THR A 199 -13.96 -16.10 29.19
C THR A 199 -14.50 -16.24 30.61
N ARG A 200 -14.55 -17.48 31.15
CA ARG A 200 -15.05 -17.73 32.51
C ARG A 200 -14.09 -17.17 33.57
N GLN A 201 -12.80 -17.44 33.44
CA GLN A 201 -11.75 -16.93 34.35
C GLN A 201 -11.72 -15.40 34.36
N ARG A 202 -11.83 -14.75 33.19
CA ARG A 202 -11.91 -13.30 33.10
C ARG A 202 -13.19 -12.75 33.75
N ALA A 203 -14.33 -13.44 33.61
CA ALA A 203 -15.57 -13.07 34.30
C ALA A 203 -15.43 -13.20 35.83
N VAL A 204 -14.74 -14.23 36.34
CA VAL A 204 -14.36 -14.35 37.76
C VAL A 204 -13.55 -13.13 38.19
N GLN A 205 -12.50 -12.78 37.44
CA GLN A 205 -11.64 -11.64 37.77
C GLN A 205 -12.40 -10.31 37.78
N LEU A 206 -13.41 -10.12 36.93
CA LEU A 206 -14.28 -8.93 36.96
C LEU A 206 -15.28 -8.95 38.12
N LEU A 207 -15.81 -10.11 38.53
CA LEU A 207 -16.67 -10.18 39.73
C LEU A 207 -15.89 -9.88 41.01
N LEU A 208 -14.64 -10.33 41.10
CA LEU A 208 -13.77 -10.07 42.25
C LEU A 208 -13.42 -8.58 42.45
N THR A 209 -13.68 -7.72 41.47
CA THR A 209 -13.52 -6.27 41.62
C THR A 209 -14.74 -5.59 42.23
N GLN A 210 -15.84 -6.33 42.42
CA GLN A 210 -17.11 -5.78 42.89
C GLN A 210 -17.18 -5.66 44.42
N PRO A 211 -17.98 -4.71 44.94
CA PRO A 211 -18.30 -4.64 46.36
C PRO A 211 -18.83 -5.96 46.92
N ASP A 212 -18.51 -6.23 48.18
CA ASP A 212 -18.79 -7.50 48.87
C ASP A 212 -20.26 -7.93 48.80
N ASP A 213 -21.20 -6.99 48.90
CA ASP A 213 -22.64 -7.24 48.83
C ASP A 213 -23.07 -7.74 47.45
N ILE A 214 -22.57 -7.09 46.38
CA ILE A 214 -22.84 -7.48 44.99
C ILE A 214 -22.18 -8.83 44.68
N LEU A 215 -20.94 -9.02 45.14
CA LEU A 215 -20.19 -10.26 44.95
C LEU A 215 -20.88 -11.46 45.62
N VAL A 216 -21.34 -11.30 46.87
CA VAL A 216 -22.11 -12.33 47.57
C VAL A 216 -23.41 -12.64 46.83
N GLY A 217 -24.14 -11.61 46.38
CA GLY A 217 -25.37 -11.80 45.60
C GLY A 217 -25.11 -12.56 44.29
N ALA A 218 -24.03 -12.25 43.57
CA ALA A 218 -23.64 -12.97 42.36
C ALA A 218 -23.28 -14.43 42.65
N TYR A 219 -22.53 -14.69 43.72
CA TYR A 219 -22.14 -16.03 44.14
C TYR A 219 -23.36 -16.93 44.40
N GLU A 220 -24.35 -16.45 45.16
CA GLU A 220 -25.59 -17.21 45.43
C GLU A 220 -26.40 -17.50 44.15
N ARG A 221 -26.44 -16.56 43.20
CA ARG A 221 -27.11 -16.79 41.90
C ARG A 221 -26.40 -17.85 41.08
N LEU A 222 -25.07 -17.83 41.05
CA LEU A 222 -24.27 -18.81 40.33
C LEU A 222 -24.39 -20.22 40.95
N GLN A 223 -24.44 -20.36 42.28
CA GLN A 223 -24.69 -21.64 42.94
C GLN A 223 -26.00 -22.32 42.51
N ARG A 224 -27.03 -21.52 42.22
CA ARG A 224 -28.35 -22.03 41.77
C ARG A 224 -28.36 -22.37 40.27
N THR A 225 -27.28 -22.09 39.54
CA THR A 225 -27.19 -22.28 38.10
C THR A 225 -26.59 -23.65 37.77
N LYS A 226 -27.32 -24.46 36.98
CA LYS A 226 -26.85 -25.79 36.55
C LYS A 226 -25.92 -25.67 35.34
N SER A 227 -24.62 -25.91 35.52
CA SER A 227 -23.63 -26.08 34.45
C SER A 227 -22.36 -26.73 34.99
N ASP A 228 -21.77 -27.64 34.22
CA ASP A 228 -20.59 -28.42 34.63
C ASP A 228 -19.36 -27.54 34.92
N TYR A 229 -19.29 -26.34 34.32
CA TYR A 229 -18.14 -25.42 34.46
C TYR A 229 -18.27 -24.41 35.61
N ILE A 230 -19.43 -24.32 36.25
CA ILE A 230 -19.69 -23.32 37.29
C ILE A 230 -19.03 -23.70 38.62
N ALA A 231 -18.87 -24.99 38.89
CA ALA A 231 -18.25 -25.47 40.12
C ALA A 231 -16.83 -24.90 40.29
N ASP A 232 -16.01 -24.97 39.25
CA ASP A 232 -14.63 -24.44 39.27
C ASP A 232 -14.62 -22.93 39.45
N CYS A 233 -15.50 -22.20 38.77
CA CYS A 233 -15.62 -20.74 38.91
C CYS A 233 -16.04 -20.34 40.33
N LEU A 234 -16.91 -21.12 41.00
CA LEU A 234 -17.31 -20.87 42.39
C LEU A 234 -16.18 -21.18 43.38
N VAL A 235 -15.27 -22.10 43.04
CA VAL A 235 -14.03 -22.31 43.81
C VAL A 235 -13.11 -21.10 43.65
N GLU A 236 -12.81 -20.70 42.41
CA GLU A 236 -11.94 -19.54 42.13
C GLU A 236 -12.45 -18.24 42.79
N LEU A 237 -13.77 -17.99 42.77
CA LEU A 237 -14.38 -16.85 43.46
C LEU A 237 -14.17 -16.88 44.98
N ARG A 238 -14.29 -18.06 45.61
CA ARG A 238 -14.02 -18.23 47.05
C ARG A 238 -12.54 -18.05 47.35
N GLU A 239 -11.64 -18.55 46.51
CA GLU A 239 -10.19 -18.35 46.72
C GLU A 239 -9.80 -16.88 46.62
N GLY A 240 -10.39 -16.15 45.67
CA GLY A 240 -10.14 -14.75 45.43
C GLY A 240 -10.78 -13.76 46.42
N SER A 241 -11.68 -14.20 47.31
CA SER A 241 -12.46 -13.30 48.18
C SER A 241 -12.57 -13.77 49.63
N ALA A 242 -12.12 -12.93 50.56
CA ALA A 242 -12.21 -13.20 51.99
C ALA A 242 -13.67 -13.29 52.49
N ILE A 243 -14.55 -12.39 52.03
CA ILE A 243 -15.96 -12.38 52.46
C ILE A 243 -16.73 -13.63 51.99
N LEU A 244 -16.39 -14.17 50.82
CA LEU A 244 -17.00 -15.40 50.32
C LEU A 244 -16.54 -16.62 51.12
N ARG A 245 -15.27 -16.69 51.53
CA ARG A 245 -14.78 -17.75 52.45
C ARG A 245 -15.45 -17.69 53.80
N GLU A 246 -15.61 -16.48 54.34
CA GLU A 246 -16.29 -16.28 55.63
C GLU A 246 -17.75 -16.76 55.58
N LYS A 247 -18.49 -16.40 54.53
CA LYS A 247 -19.92 -16.74 54.41
C LYS A 247 -20.21 -18.17 53.93
N PHE A 248 -19.37 -18.74 53.08
CA PHE A 248 -19.64 -20.01 52.40
C PHE A 248 -18.62 -21.12 52.70
N GLY A 249 -17.67 -20.88 53.61
CA GLY A 249 -16.67 -21.84 54.06
C GLY A 249 -15.36 -21.81 53.26
N GLU A 250 -14.28 -22.33 53.86
CA GLU A 250 -12.99 -22.50 53.19
C GLU A 250 -13.05 -23.57 52.09
N VAL A 251 -12.22 -23.39 51.06
CA VAL A 251 -12.09 -24.35 49.96
C VAL A 251 -11.40 -25.61 50.48
N THR A 252 -12.09 -26.74 50.41
CA THR A 252 -11.57 -28.04 50.85
C THR A 252 -10.67 -28.68 49.78
N GLU A 253 -9.66 -29.46 50.17
CA GLU A 253 -8.75 -30.17 49.24
C GLU A 253 -9.47 -31.11 48.24
N THR A 254 -10.68 -31.57 48.59
CA THR A 254 -11.55 -32.36 47.70
C THR A 254 -12.21 -31.52 46.60
N GLU A 255 -12.48 -30.23 46.85
CA GLU A 255 -13.01 -29.30 45.83
C GLU A 255 -11.92 -28.87 44.84
N LYS A 256 -10.65 -28.84 45.27
CA LYS A 256 -9.50 -28.53 44.41
C LYS A 256 -9.21 -29.62 43.36
N LYS A 257 -9.35 -30.90 43.73
CA LYS A 257 -9.07 -32.04 42.84
C LYS A 257 -10.08 -32.22 41.69
N SER A 258 -11.26 -31.61 41.77
CA SER A 258 -12.23 -31.59 40.66
C SER A 258 -11.93 -30.49 39.63
N ALA A 259 -11.23 -29.42 40.04
CA ALA A 259 -10.86 -28.30 39.19
C ALA A 259 -9.55 -28.54 38.41
N GLU A 260 -8.64 -29.35 38.93
CA GLU A 260 -7.36 -29.69 38.27
C GLU A 260 -7.48 -30.76 37.16
N GLY A 261 -8.67 -31.35 36.98
CA GLY A 261 -8.91 -32.46 36.06
C GLY A 261 -9.56 -32.07 34.73
N SER A 262 -8.98 -31.16 33.95
CA SER A 262 -9.37 -31.00 32.54
C SER A 262 -8.21 -30.62 31.60
N ASP A 263 -7.12 -31.39 31.68
CA ASP A 263 -6.15 -31.47 30.59
C ASP A 263 -6.79 -32.21 29.39
N ALA A 264 -7.36 -31.45 28.45
CA ALA A 264 -7.74 -31.96 27.14
C ALA A 264 -6.63 -31.65 26.13
N GLN A 265 -5.51 -32.37 26.23
CA GLN A 265 -4.65 -32.62 25.08
C GLN A 265 -5.26 -33.76 24.26
N GLY A 266 -5.70 -33.46 23.04
CA GLY A 266 -6.30 -34.45 22.16
C GLY A 266 -6.50 -33.97 20.73
N ALA A 267 -5.48 -34.22 19.91
CA ALA A 267 -5.49 -34.59 18.49
C ALA A 267 -6.01 -33.60 17.42
N ALA A 268 -5.12 -33.42 16.44
CA ALA A 268 -5.32 -32.76 15.16
C ALA A 268 -6.25 -33.53 14.19
N SER A 269 -6.63 -32.80 13.14
CA SER A 269 -7.17 -33.23 11.84
C SER A 269 -8.65 -33.63 11.77
N ALA A 270 -9.47 -32.76 11.17
CA ALA A 270 -10.03 -32.96 9.82
C ALA A 270 -11.18 -31.97 9.56
N ALA A 271 -10.92 -30.97 8.70
CA ALA A 271 -11.93 -30.35 7.85
C ALA A 271 -11.25 -29.72 6.61
N ASN A 272 -10.43 -30.52 5.90
CA ASN A 272 -10.30 -30.33 4.46
C ASN A 272 -11.42 -31.16 3.85
N GLY A 273 -12.53 -30.48 3.56
CA GLY A 273 -13.76 -31.08 3.05
C GLY A 273 -14.43 -30.12 2.09
N GLY A 274 -13.97 -30.13 0.84
CA GLY A 274 -14.75 -29.69 -0.31
C GLY A 274 -14.54 -28.25 -0.75
N ALA A 275 -13.34 -27.91 -1.22
CA ALA A 275 -13.25 -27.04 -2.41
C ALA A 275 -13.70 -27.88 -3.62
N GLY A 276 -14.98 -28.26 -3.63
CA GLY A 276 -15.63 -28.77 -4.81
C GLY A 276 -15.84 -27.60 -5.73
N GLU A 277 -15.13 -27.60 -6.86
CA GLU A 277 -15.50 -26.96 -8.13
C GLU A 277 -16.63 -25.91 -8.01
N SER A 278 -16.31 -24.75 -7.44
CA SER A 278 -17.05 -23.55 -7.82
C SER A 278 -16.20 -22.87 -8.87
N GLY A 279 -16.36 -23.34 -10.11
CA GLY A 279 -16.29 -22.40 -11.21
C GLY A 279 -17.28 -21.28 -10.88
N LEU A 280 -16.79 -20.21 -10.25
CA LEU A 280 -17.48 -18.94 -10.16
C LEU A 280 -17.57 -18.44 -11.60
N ARG A 281 -18.56 -18.95 -12.32
CA ARG A 281 -19.10 -18.31 -13.51
C ARG A 281 -19.84 -17.08 -13.00
N PHE A 282 -19.10 -15.99 -12.84
CA PHE A 282 -19.64 -14.66 -12.69
C PHE A 282 -20.33 -14.30 -14.00
N GLY A 283 -21.66 -14.42 -14.02
CA GLY A 283 -22.45 -13.93 -15.12
C GLY A 283 -22.45 -12.41 -15.10
N LEU A 284 -21.55 -11.79 -15.87
CA LEU A 284 -21.82 -10.65 -16.75
C LEU A 284 -20.62 -10.26 -17.62
N PHE A 285 -19.41 -10.78 -17.37
CA PHE A 285 -18.29 -10.70 -18.31
C PHE A 285 -17.62 -12.07 -18.44
N THR A 286 -17.28 -12.43 -19.67
CA THR A 286 -16.50 -13.65 -19.93
C THR A 286 -15.04 -13.26 -19.72
N PRO A 287 -14.27 -13.92 -18.82
CA PRO A 287 -12.83 -13.69 -18.73
C PRO A 287 -12.23 -13.75 -20.13
N THR A 288 -11.71 -12.61 -20.59
CA THR A 288 -11.22 -12.47 -21.95
C THR A 288 -9.73 -12.21 -21.88
N GLU A 289 -8.97 -13.00 -22.64
CA GLU A 289 -7.52 -12.84 -22.74
C GLU A 289 -7.17 -11.44 -23.26
N MET A 290 -6.05 -10.89 -22.80
CA MET A 290 -5.54 -9.63 -23.35
C MET A 290 -5.23 -9.80 -24.84
N PRO A 291 -5.53 -8.79 -25.69
CA PRO A 291 -5.34 -8.91 -27.12
C PRO A 291 -3.86 -9.06 -27.47
N GLU A 292 -3.59 -9.65 -28.63
CA GLU A 292 -2.25 -9.71 -29.19
C GLU A 292 -2.07 -8.52 -30.11
N LEU A 293 -1.04 -7.72 -29.83
CA LEU A 293 -0.54 -6.78 -30.80
C LEU A 293 0.77 -7.32 -31.37
N PRO A 294 1.03 -7.14 -32.68
CA PRO A 294 2.26 -7.56 -33.29
C PRO A 294 3.43 -6.77 -32.70
N PHE A 295 4.18 -7.42 -31.81
CA PHE A 295 5.44 -6.88 -31.30
C PHE A 295 6.58 -7.41 -32.17
N GLU A 296 6.94 -6.64 -33.19
CA GLU A 296 7.92 -7.07 -34.17
C GLU A 296 9.36 -7.01 -33.65
N ASN A 297 10.17 -8.00 -34.01
CA ASN A 297 11.60 -8.00 -33.72
C ASN A 297 12.31 -6.97 -34.63
N PRO A 298 12.83 -5.86 -34.09
CA PRO A 298 13.50 -4.83 -34.89
C PRO A 298 14.83 -5.31 -35.47
N PHE A 299 15.37 -6.44 -35.00
CA PHE A 299 16.62 -7.03 -35.47
C PHE A 299 16.41 -8.11 -36.54
N ALA A 300 15.17 -8.36 -36.96
CA ALA A 300 14.86 -9.43 -37.92
C ALA A 300 15.36 -9.13 -39.34
N ASP A 301 15.30 -7.87 -39.78
CA ASP A 301 15.76 -7.43 -41.08
C ASP A 301 16.16 -5.94 -41.07
N ALA A 302 16.83 -5.51 -42.13
CA ALA A 302 17.42 -4.18 -42.23
C ALA A 302 16.37 -3.05 -42.36
N GLU A 303 15.22 -3.31 -42.98
CA GLU A 303 14.17 -2.30 -43.16
C GLU A 303 13.49 -2.00 -41.83
N ARG A 304 13.13 -3.05 -41.08
CA ARG A 304 12.56 -2.93 -39.72
C ARG A 304 13.55 -2.32 -38.74
N PHE A 305 14.82 -2.71 -38.84
CA PHE A 305 15.87 -2.11 -38.02
C PHE A 305 15.98 -0.61 -38.27
N ALA A 306 16.05 -0.18 -39.53
CA ALA A 306 16.18 1.22 -39.90
C ALA A 306 14.94 2.06 -39.54
N ALA A 307 13.74 1.47 -39.56
CA ALA A 307 12.51 2.14 -39.17
C ALA A 307 12.32 2.22 -37.65
N SER A 308 13.02 1.39 -36.88
CA SER A 308 12.89 1.33 -35.42
C SER A 308 13.74 2.39 -34.71
N PRO A 309 13.26 2.97 -33.58
CA PRO A 309 14.05 3.83 -32.70
C PRO A 309 15.37 3.19 -32.22
N VAL A 310 15.45 1.85 -32.25
CA VAL A 310 16.64 1.06 -31.89
C VAL A 310 17.87 1.40 -32.74
N SER A 311 17.69 1.75 -34.02
CA SER A 311 18.80 2.06 -34.93
C SER A 311 19.60 3.31 -34.55
N GLN A 312 19.03 4.17 -33.71
CA GLN A 312 19.73 5.33 -33.15
C GLN A 312 20.86 4.91 -32.21
N TRP A 313 20.67 3.80 -31.48
CA TRP A 313 21.50 3.40 -30.34
C TRP A 313 22.34 2.15 -30.59
N VAL A 314 21.94 1.34 -31.56
CA VAL A 314 22.61 0.09 -31.89
C VAL A 314 22.97 0.11 -33.37
N SER A 315 24.02 -0.61 -33.75
CA SER A 315 24.34 -0.86 -35.16
C SER A 315 24.54 -2.36 -35.40
N ILE A 316 24.11 -2.86 -36.56
CA ILE A 316 24.36 -4.26 -36.94
C ILE A 316 25.76 -4.34 -37.56
N LYS A 317 26.65 -5.17 -37.01
CA LYS A 317 28.00 -5.36 -37.54
C LYS A 317 27.93 -5.88 -38.98
N ALA A 318 28.70 -5.25 -39.87
CA ALA A 318 28.53 -5.35 -41.32
C ALA A 318 28.79 -6.75 -41.95
N GLU A 319 29.34 -7.71 -41.21
CA GLU A 319 29.74 -9.02 -41.75
C GLU A 319 28.56 -9.93 -42.17
N GLN A 320 27.31 -9.52 -41.95
CA GLN A 320 26.11 -10.21 -42.45
C GLN A 320 25.31 -9.44 -43.52
N LYS A 321 25.82 -8.30 -44.02
CA LYS A 321 25.18 -7.56 -45.13
C LYS A 321 25.25 -8.28 -46.50
N ALA A 322 25.93 -9.42 -46.58
CA ALA A 322 26.16 -10.14 -47.84
C ALA A 322 26.07 -11.66 -47.67
N LEU A 323 24.86 -12.21 -47.53
CA LEU A 323 24.58 -13.62 -47.86
C LEU A 323 23.12 -13.70 -48.37
N PRO A 324 22.91 -13.84 -49.69
CA PRO A 324 21.60 -14.18 -50.24
C PRO A 324 21.31 -15.66 -49.97
N ASP A 325 20.06 -15.96 -49.62
CA ASP A 325 19.35 -17.23 -49.79
C ASP A 325 20.21 -18.50 -49.95
N GLN A 326 20.48 -19.21 -48.84
CA GLN A 326 20.46 -20.68 -48.75
C GLN A 326 21.00 -21.19 -47.41
N SER A 327 20.10 -21.50 -46.45
CA SER A 327 20.08 -22.77 -45.68
C SER A 327 19.06 -22.70 -44.53
N PRO A 328 18.13 -23.67 -44.42
CA PRO A 328 17.19 -23.76 -43.31
C PRO A 328 17.80 -24.60 -42.18
N SER A 329 18.80 -24.07 -41.49
CA SER A 329 19.21 -24.60 -40.18
C SER A 329 18.85 -23.56 -39.13
N ARG A 330 17.77 -23.86 -38.41
CA ARG A 330 17.12 -23.03 -37.38
C ARG A 330 17.91 -23.08 -36.06
N GLU A 331 19.22 -22.84 -36.13
CA GLU A 331 20.03 -22.43 -34.98
C GLU A 331 20.15 -20.90 -35.03
N THR A 332 19.93 -20.27 -33.87
CA THR A 332 19.75 -18.83 -33.65
C THR A 332 20.94 -17.99 -34.11
N ASN A 333 21.02 -17.64 -35.39
CA ASN A 333 21.91 -16.59 -35.89
C ASN A 333 21.25 -15.23 -35.67
N GLN A 334 21.19 -14.78 -34.41
CA GLN A 334 20.85 -13.39 -34.10
C GLN A 334 21.99 -12.48 -34.62
N PRO A 335 21.68 -11.29 -35.16
CA PRO A 335 22.71 -10.40 -35.69
C PRO A 335 23.65 -9.94 -34.57
N GLN A 336 24.94 -9.83 -34.88
CA GLN A 336 25.91 -9.22 -33.97
C GLN A 336 25.68 -7.71 -33.91
N LEU A 337 25.50 -7.21 -32.69
CA LEU A 337 25.19 -5.82 -32.41
C LEU A 337 26.44 -5.09 -31.92
N ASP A 338 26.60 -3.85 -32.37
CA ASP A 338 27.50 -2.87 -31.77
C ASP A 338 26.69 -2.00 -30.81
N LEU A 339 27.00 -2.14 -29.51
CA LEU A 339 26.32 -1.45 -28.42
C LEU A 339 27.05 -0.18 -27.96
N SER A 340 28.16 0.20 -28.59
CA SER A 340 29.02 1.31 -28.14
C SER A 340 28.32 2.66 -28.05
N LYS A 341 27.26 2.90 -28.83
CA LYS A 341 26.43 4.11 -28.71
C LYS A 341 25.46 4.06 -27.53
N LEU A 342 24.93 2.87 -27.21
CA LEU A 342 24.00 2.66 -26.11
C LEU A 342 24.73 2.62 -24.75
N PHE A 343 25.94 2.06 -24.74
CA PHE A 343 26.84 1.98 -23.59
C PHE A 343 28.19 2.61 -23.96
N PRO A 344 28.31 3.94 -23.87
CA PRO A 344 29.51 4.66 -24.30
C PRO A 344 30.67 4.62 -23.29
N TYR A 345 30.47 4.01 -22.12
CA TYR A 345 31.45 3.99 -21.04
C TYR A 345 31.75 2.57 -20.57
N THR A 346 33.02 2.31 -20.27
CA THR A 346 33.44 1.18 -19.44
C THR A 346 33.44 1.55 -17.96
N GLU A 347 33.61 0.57 -17.06
CA GLU A 347 33.75 0.87 -15.63
C GLU A 347 34.97 1.77 -15.34
N GLU A 348 36.06 1.61 -16.10
CA GLU A 348 37.24 2.47 -16.01
C GLU A 348 36.96 3.91 -16.43
N ASP A 349 36.19 4.12 -17.51
CA ASP A 349 35.79 5.46 -17.93
C ASP A 349 34.97 6.16 -16.85
N ILE A 350 33.99 5.43 -16.26
CA ILE A 350 33.19 5.97 -15.16
C ILE A 350 34.06 6.30 -13.94
N LYS A 351 35.05 5.45 -13.63
CA LYS A 351 35.98 5.71 -12.52
C LYS A 351 36.79 6.99 -12.77
N ALA A 352 37.26 7.22 -14.00
CA ALA A 352 38.01 8.41 -14.35
C ALA A 352 37.16 9.69 -14.26
N LEU A 353 35.91 9.64 -14.75
CA LEU A 353 34.95 10.74 -14.60
C LEU A 353 34.67 11.06 -13.13
N TYR A 354 34.46 10.01 -12.33
CA TYR A 354 34.22 10.13 -10.91
C TYR A 354 35.44 10.70 -10.16
N ASP A 355 36.67 10.31 -10.49
CA ASP A 355 37.87 10.83 -9.84
C ASP A 355 38.08 12.32 -10.11
N ASP A 356 37.82 12.77 -11.33
CA ASP A 356 37.85 14.20 -11.66
C ASP A 356 36.73 14.95 -10.91
N PHE A 357 35.52 14.39 -10.84
CA PHE A 357 34.43 14.95 -10.04
C PHE A 357 34.80 15.07 -8.56
N ALA A 358 35.37 14.02 -7.96
CA ALA A 358 35.81 14.02 -6.58
C ALA A 358 36.91 15.07 -6.34
N GLN A 359 37.84 15.23 -7.28
CA GLN A 359 38.86 16.26 -7.21
C GLN A 359 38.26 17.67 -7.27
N ILE A 360 37.26 17.91 -8.13
CA ILE A 360 36.51 19.18 -8.16
C ILE A 360 35.87 19.47 -6.80
N ILE A 361 35.27 18.48 -6.15
CA ILE A 361 34.70 18.64 -4.81
C ILE A 361 35.78 19.01 -3.79
N GLU A 362 36.92 18.30 -3.77
CA GLU A 362 38.01 18.57 -2.83
C GLU A 362 38.64 19.95 -3.03
N ASP A 363 38.85 20.36 -4.29
CA ASP A 363 39.40 21.67 -4.64
C ASP A 363 38.46 22.81 -4.21
N ASN A 364 37.15 22.54 -4.16
CA ASN A 364 36.10 23.51 -3.85
C ASN A 364 35.39 23.26 -2.51
N LYS A 365 35.97 22.44 -1.62
CA LYS A 365 35.31 22.00 -0.38
C LYS A 365 34.85 23.11 0.56
N THR A 366 35.42 24.31 0.45
CA THR A 366 35.02 25.46 1.28
C THR A 366 33.81 26.23 0.73
N LEU A 367 33.40 25.95 -0.51
CA LEU A 367 32.21 26.55 -1.08
C LEU A 367 30.98 26.04 -0.34
N THR A 368 30.06 26.96 -0.04
CA THR A 368 28.83 26.66 0.69
C THR A 368 27.61 26.82 -0.21
N TYR A 369 26.55 26.11 0.12
CA TYR A 369 25.25 26.24 -0.54
C TYR A 369 24.13 25.96 0.47
N LYS A 370 22.89 26.31 0.11
CA LYS A 370 21.71 25.97 0.91
C LYS A 370 21.06 24.71 0.35
N ASN A 371 20.86 23.70 1.19
CA ASN A 371 20.13 22.50 0.80
C ASN A 371 18.60 22.77 0.69
N LYS A 372 17.82 21.74 0.33
CA LYS A 372 16.35 21.87 0.18
C LYS A 372 15.60 22.28 1.44
N TRP A 373 16.22 22.15 2.61
CA TRP A 373 15.68 22.56 3.91
C TRP A 373 16.18 23.95 4.36
N GLY A 374 16.98 24.63 3.53
CA GLY A 374 17.54 25.95 3.82
C GLY A 374 18.76 25.93 4.75
N VAL A 375 19.27 24.75 5.09
CA VAL A 375 20.48 24.58 5.92
C VAL A 375 21.71 24.83 5.05
N THR A 376 22.68 25.57 5.60
CA THR A 376 23.95 25.84 4.91
C THR A 376 24.89 24.65 5.09
N GLN A 377 25.42 24.14 3.98
CA GLN A 377 26.36 23.02 3.93
C GLN A 377 27.56 23.36 3.05
N THR A 378 28.68 22.71 3.29
CA THR A 378 29.84 22.77 2.39
C THR A 378 29.75 21.74 1.27
N LEU A 379 30.49 21.96 0.18
CA LEU A 379 30.46 21.06 -0.98
C LEU A 379 30.94 19.63 -0.68
N ASP A 380 31.81 19.42 0.30
CA ASP A 380 32.33 18.11 0.71
C ASP A 380 31.44 17.37 1.73
N GLU A 381 30.43 18.03 2.29
CA GLU A 381 29.50 17.43 3.26
C GLU A 381 28.41 16.59 2.58
N GLY A 382 28.25 15.35 3.04
CA GLY A 382 27.05 14.53 2.80
C GLY A 382 26.68 14.28 1.33
N SER A 383 25.39 14.34 1.02
CA SER A 383 24.88 14.38 -0.37
C SER A 383 24.52 15.81 -0.74
N PHE A 384 24.14 16.12 -1.99
CA PHE A 384 23.69 17.47 -2.33
C PHE A 384 22.38 17.88 -1.63
N GLU A 385 21.61 16.93 -1.08
CA GLU A 385 20.35 17.19 -0.36
C GLU A 385 19.40 18.15 -1.12
N VAL A 386 19.36 17.99 -2.45
CA VAL A 386 18.58 18.81 -3.37
C VAL A 386 17.16 18.28 -3.57
N ALA A 387 16.28 19.11 -4.16
CA ALA A 387 14.93 18.69 -4.52
C ALA A 387 14.96 17.52 -5.53
N ASN A 388 14.02 16.59 -5.36
CA ASN A 388 14.01 15.35 -6.16
C ASN A 388 13.76 15.60 -7.65
N ASP A 389 13.33 16.77 -8.10
CA ASP A 389 13.01 17.16 -9.48
C ASP A 389 14.01 18.14 -10.09
N MET A 390 15.11 18.41 -9.39
CA MET A 390 16.09 19.42 -9.77
C MET A 390 16.81 19.09 -11.10
N GLU A 391 16.93 20.11 -11.96
CA GLU A 391 17.71 20.10 -13.22
C GLU A 391 19.17 20.55 -12.97
N LEU A 392 20.05 20.35 -13.95
CA LEU A 392 21.49 20.63 -13.82
C LEU A 392 21.77 22.09 -13.43
N GLU A 393 21.09 23.05 -14.06
CA GLU A 393 21.28 24.50 -13.80
C GLU A 393 20.87 24.93 -12.38
N GLN A 394 20.11 24.08 -11.69
CA GLN A 394 19.61 24.34 -10.34
C GLN A 394 20.49 23.71 -9.26
N MET A 395 21.47 22.88 -9.65
CA MET A 395 22.44 22.28 -8.74
C MET A 395 23.28 23.35 -8.04
N PRO A 396 23.81 23.08 -6.84
CA PRO A 396 24.77 23.96 -6.19
C PRO A 396 25.99 24.21 -7.07
N HIS A 397 26.35 25.48 -7.30
CA HIS A 397 27.50 25.89 -8.13
C HIS A 397 27.44 25.27 -9.54
N PRO A 398 26.38 25.57 -10.33
CA PRO A 398 26.11 24.92 -11.62
C PRO A 398 27.24 25.13 -12.65
N GLU A 399 28.03 26.19 -12.51
CA GLU A 399 29.22 26.46 -13.31
C GLU A 399 30.27 25.34 -13.23
N LEU A 400 30.47 24.74 -12.05
CA LEU A 400 31.44 23.64 -11.88
C LEU A 400 31.03 22.41 -12.70
N TRP A 401 29.73 22.14 -12.74
CA TRP A 401 29.18 21.00 -13.48
C TRP A 401 29.15 21.29 -14.97
N GLY A 402 28.87 22.53 -15.38
CA GLY A 402 28.97 22.96 -16.77
C GLY A 402 30.38 22.73 -17.32
N GLU A 403 31.42 23.19 -16.62
CA GLU A 403 32.82 22.98 -17.00
C GLU A 403 33.21 21.51 -17.02
N PHE A 404 32.73 20.71 -16.06
CA PHE A 404 32.94 19.26 -16.03
C PHE A 404 32.36 18.56 -17.27
N LEU A 405 31.12 18.89 -17.65
CA LEU A 405 30.47 18.29 -18.82
C LEU A 405 31.18 18.68 -20.13
N GLU A 406 31.61 19.94 -20.26
CA GLU A 406 32.37 20.41 -21.42
C GLU A 406 33.74 19.73 -21.53
N ARG A 407 34.45 19.60 -20.41
CA ARG A 407 35.77 18.96 -20.34
C ARG A 407 35.74 17.50 -20.81
N HIS A 408 34.67 16.78 -20.49
CA HIS A 408 34.51 15.36 -20.81
C HIS A 408 33.65 15.10 -22.05
N ASP A 409 33.26 16.15 -22.79
CA ASP A 409 32.43 16.05 -23.99
C ASP A 409 31.16 15.20 -23.74
N ILE A 410 30.48 15.45 -22.61
CA ILE A 410 29.28 14.70 -22.21
C ILE A 410 28.07 15.27 -22.96
N THR A 411 27.72 14.60 -24.07
CA THR A 411 26.51 14.89 -24.86
C THR A 411 25.25 14.33 -24.19
N ASP A 412 24.07 14.68 -24.72
CA ASP A 412 22.79 14.13 -24.24
C ASP A 412 22.73 12.60 -24.33
N GLU A 413 23.28 12.01 -25.39
CA GLU A 413 23.35 10.56 -25.57
C GLU A 413 24.25 9.90 -24.52
N LYS A 414 25.45 10.48 -24.34
CA LYS A 414 26.40 10.01 -23.33
C LYS A 414 25.83 10.17 -21.92
N ALA A 415 25.08 11.23 -21.65
CA ALA A 415 24.44 11.44 -20.35
C ALA A 415 23.47 10.30 -19.96
N LEU A 416 22.72 9.76 -20.92
CA LEU A 416 21.80 8.64 -20.66
C LEU A 416 22.56 7.34 -20.34
N GLY A 417 23.64 7.08 -21.09
CA GLY A 417 24.56 5.97 -20.78
C GLY A 417 25.22 6.12 -19.41
N LEU A 418 25.62 7.34 -19.04
CA LEU A 418 26.24 7.66 -17.75
C LEU A 418 25.27 7.41 -16.58
N ASP A 419 24.02 7.88 -16.68
CA ASP A 419 23.00 7.68 -15.63
C ASP A 419 22.72 6.18 -15.41
N LEU A 420 22.54 5.42 -16.50
CA LEU A 420 22.27 3.98 -16.40
C LEU A 420 23.46 3.22 -15.78
N MET A 421 24.68 3.52 -16.22
CA MET A 421 25.89 2.90 -15.67
C MET A 421 26.11 3.26 -14.20
N MET A 422 25.85 4.51 -13.81
CA MET A 422 25.96 4.92 -12.41
C MET A 422 24.95 4.21 -11.52
N ARG A 423 23.69 4.08 -11.98
CA ARG A 423 22.67 3.29 -11.25
C ARG A 423 23.11 1.84 -11.06
N TYR A 424 23.66 1.21 -12.10
CA TYR A 424 24.19 -0.15 -12.02
C TYR A 424 25.30 -0.28 -10.97
N LEU A 425 26.26 0.63 -10.97
CA LEU A 425 27.40 0.58 -10.04
C LEU A 425 27.00 0.82 -8.57
N MET A 426 25.90 1.57 -8.36
CA MET A 426 25.35 1.91 -7.04
C MET A 426 24.37 0.87 -6.47
N LEU A 427 24.01 -0.17 -7.24
CA LEU A 427 23.16 -1.26 -6.74
C LEU A 427 23.80 -1.93 -5.52
N TYR A 428 22.98 -2.15 -4.48
CA TYR A 428 23.42 -2.72 -3.21
C TYR A 428 23.95 -4.15 -3.37
N ASP A 429 23.27 -4.95 -4.19
CA ASP A 429 23.73 -6.25 -4.66
C ASP A 429 23.59 -6.28 -6.18
N ARG A 430 24.68 -6.56 -6.91
CA ARG A 430 24.66 -6.68 -8.38
C ARG A 430 24.06 -8.03 -8.83
N THR A 431 23.48 -8.79 -7.90
CA THR A 431 22.74 -10.03 -8.16
C THR A 431 21.41 -9.84 -8.88
N ASP A 432 20.83 -8.64 -8.82
CA ASP A 432 19.53 -8.30 -9.43
C ASP A 432 19.65 -7.76 -10.86
N VAL A 433 20.81 -7.97 -11.50
CA VAL A 433 21.12 -7.46 -12.84
C VAL A 433 20.89 -8.56 -13.87
N LEU A 434 20.15 -8.22 -14.92
CA LEU A 434 19.87 -9.06 -16.07
C LEU A 434 21.08 -9.10 -17.03
N PRO A 435 21.84 -10.22 -17.10
CA PRO A 435 22.88 -10.36 -18.09
C PRO A 435 22.26 -10.66 -19.46
N LEU A 436 22.73 -9.96 -20.50
CA LEU A 436 22.42 -10.29 -21.88
C LEU A 436 23.61 -10.99 -22.53
N PRO A 437 23.41 -12.05 -23.34
CA PRO A 437 24.47 -12.75 -24.06
C PRO A 437 24.92 -11.95 -25.29
N LEU A 438 25.23 -10.66 -25.08
CA LEU A 438 25.63 -9.70 -26.11
C LEU A 438 27.07 -9.26 -25.88
N GLU A 439 27.88 -9.30 -26.93
CA GLU A 439 29.25 -8.78 -26.89
C GLU A 439 29.22 -7.27 -26.60
N GLY A 440 30.03 -6.83 -25.62
CA GLY A 440 30.11 -5.43 -25.22
C GLY A 440 28.96 -4.94 -24.32
N TYR A 441 28.07 -5.82 -23.85
CA TYR A 441 27.07 -5.46 -22.84
C TYR A 441 27.74 -5.36 -21.45
N PRO A 442 27.74 -4.17 -20.80
CA PRO A 442 28.56 -3.94 -19.60
C PRO A 442 27.89 -4.40 -18.29
N LEU A 443 26.57 -4.60 -18.29
CA LEU A 443 25.79 -4.89 -17.08
C LEU A 443 25.87 -6.38 -16.73
N THR A 444 26.85 -6.75 -15.91
CA THR A 444 27.08 -8.16 -15.55
C THR A 444 26.93 -8.44 -14.05
N ASN A 445 26.51 -9.65 -13.72
CA ASN A 445 26.11 -10.08 -12.38
C ASN A 445 27.31 -10.60 -11.54
N LYS A 446 28.40 -9.83 -11.42
CA LYS A 446 29.67 -10.36 -10.86
C LYS A 446 30.53 -9.37 -10.04
N GLY A 447 29.97 -8.32 -9.48
CA GLY A 447 30.76 -7.29 -8.79
C GLY A 447 30.43 -7.13 -7.31
N ASP A 448 31.47 -6.94 -6.50
CA ASP A 448 31.33 -6.40 -5.15
C ASP A 448 30.95 -4.92 -5.21
N ARG A 449 30.32 -4.43 -4.12
CA ARG A 449 29.99 -3.02 -3.95
C ARG A 449 31.23 -2.15 -4.11
N VAL A 450 31.10 -1.12 -4.93
CA VAL A 450 32.14 -0.11 -5.10
C VAL A 450 31.86 1.04 -4.11
N GLN A 451 32.75 1.23 -3.13
CA GLN A 451 32.64 2.36 -2.19
C GLN A 451 33.48 3.53 -2.68
N TRP A 452 32.80 4.53 -3.22
CA TRP A 452 33.40 5.78 -3.70
C TRP A 452 33.03 6.94 -2.75
N PRO A 453 34.00 7.73 -2.25
CA PRO A 453 33.73 9.01 -1.59
C PRO A 453 32.77 9.89 -2.42
N HIS A 454 31.90 10.71 -1.86
CA HIS A 454 31.02 11.58 -2.68
C HIS A 454 30.13 10.86 -3.75
N ALA A 455 30.00 9.52 -3.72
CA ALA A 455 29.26 8.77 -4.76
C ALA A 455 27.80 9.22 -4.91
N TRP A 456 27.14 9.51 -3.79
CA TRP A 456 25.78 10.04 -3.76
C TRP A 456 25.66 11.43 -4.39
N LYS A 457 26.72 12.25 -4.34
CA LYS A 457 26.77 13.54 -5.04
C LYS A 457 26.95 13.34 -6.55
N PHE A 458 27.78 12.38 -6.94
CA PHE A 458 27.96 12.05 -8.35
C PHE A 458 26.67 11.47 -8.96
N GLU A 459 25.97 10.57 -8.26
CA GLU A 459 24.65 10.08 -8.66
C GLU A 459 23.63 11.22 -8.79
N SER A 460 23.64 12.18 -7.86
CA SER A 460 22.75 13.35 -7.94
C SER A 460 23.03 14.20 -9.19
N LEU A 461 24.32 14.36 -9.57
CA LEU A 461 24.71 15.04 -10.80
C LEU A 461 24.19 14.29 -12.04
N THR A 462 24.36 12.97 -12.12
CA THR A 462 23.89 12.19 -13.28
C THR A 462 22.37 12.21 -13.39
N MET A 463 21.65 12.15 -12.26
CA MET A 463 20.19 12.27 -12.23
C MET A 463 19.71 13.66 -12.67
N ALA A 464 20.37 14.74 -12.22
CA ALA A 464 20.04 16.10 -12.64
C ALA A 464 20.31 16.31 -14.14
N LEU A 465 21.38 15.71 -14.65
CA LEU A 465 21.70 15.71 -16.08
C LEU A 465 20.64 14.95 -16.89
N GLN A 466 20.26 13.73 -16.48
CA GLN A 466 19.20 12.94 -17.12
C GLN A 466 17.88 13.72 -17.20
N ARG A 467 17.50 14.45 -16.15
CA ARG A 467 16.28 15.28 -16.16
C ARG A 467 16.37 16.45 -17.13
N THR A 468 17.55 17.08 -17.19
CA THR A 468 17.83 18.15 -18.16
C THR A 468 17.68 17.61 -19.59
N VAL A 469 18.21 16.42 -19.87
CA VAL A 469 18.02 15.73 -21.15
C VAL A 469 16.54 15.41 -21.39
N LYS A 470 15.83 14.82 -20.42
CA LYS A 470 14.41 14.48 -20.53
C LYS A 470 13.53 15.69 -20.89
N LYS A 471 13.83 16.87 -20.34
CA LYS A 471 13.10 18.10 -20.64
C LYS A 471 13.41 18.65 -22.04
N ARG A 472 14.66 18.56 -22.50
CA ARG A 472 15.08 19.07 -23.82
C ARG A 472 14.74 18.12 -24.97
N ARG A 473 14.94 16.82 -24.73
CA ARG A 473 14.91 15.72 -25.71
C ARG A 473 14.17 14.50 -25.13
N PRO A 474 12.85 14.61 -24.85
CA PRO A 474 12.07 13.47 -24.33
C PRO A 474 12.05 12.29 -25.32
N ASP A 475 12.11 12.57 -26.62
CA ASP A 475 12.25 11.60 -27.71
C ASP A 475 13.48 10.70 -27.52
N LEU A 476 14.61 11.31 -27.15
CA LEU A 476 15.88 10.63 -26.96
C LEU A 476 15.85 9.71 -25.73
N VAL A 477 15.25 10.19 -24.64
CA VAL A 477 15.08 9.41 -23.40
C VAL A 477 14.19 8.20 -23.64
N PHE A 478 13.09 8.39 -24.38
CA PHE A 478 12.22 7.30 -24.78
C PHE A 478 12.96 6.29 -25.66
N SER A 479 13.61 6.72 -26.75
CA SER A 479 14.26 5.79 -27.68
C SER A 479 15.39 4.99 -27.00
N TYR A 480 16.10 5.60 -26.04
CA TYR A 480 17.10 4.93 -25.21
C TYR A 480 16.48 3.81 -24.37
N ALA A 481 15.45 4.12 -23.57
CA ALA A 481 14.76 3.18 -22.71
C ALA A 481 14.09 2.05 -23.53
N TYR A 482 13.42 2.41 -24.62
CA TYR A 482 12.78 1.47 -25.53
C TYR A 482 13.80 0.50 -26.14
N THR A 483 14.98 0.99 -26.51
CA THR A 483 16.06 0.13 -27.03
C THR A 483 16.52 -0.91 -26.03
N ILE A 484 16.69 -0.51 -24.76
CA ILE A 484 17.06 -1.46 -23.69
C ILE A 484 15.95 -2.50 -23.50
N CYS A 485 14.69 -2.09 -23.46
CA CYS A 485 13.55 -3.00 -23.39
C CYS A 485 13.55 -4.01 -24.55
N GLN A 486 13.81 -3.56 -25.78
CA GLN A 486 13.92 -4.43 -26.97
C GLN A 486 15.06 -5.45 -26.84
N LEU A 487 16.25 -5.03 -26.37
CA LEU A 487 17.36 -5.93 -26.13
C LEU A 487 17.03 -6.97 -25.05
N CYS A 488 16.45 -6.54 -23.93
CA CYS A 488 16.04 -7.45 -22.85
C CYS A 488 15.03 -8.49 -23.32
N TYR A 489 14.06 -8.10 -24.15
CA TYR A 489 13.08 -9.04 -24.68
C TYR A 489 13.70 -9.99 -25.71
N TRP A 490 14.39 -9.50 -26.74
CA TRP A 490 14.82 -10.40 -27.82
C TRP A 490 16.08 -11.21 -27.53
N TYR A 491 16.95 -10.74 -26.63
CA TYR A 491 18.21 -11.40 -26.28
C TYR A 491 18.23 -11.97 -24.85
N GLY A 492 17.27 -11.63 -23.99
CA GLY A 492 17.16 -12.19 -22.65
C GLY A 492 16.86 -13.69 -22.68
N THR A 493 17.70 -14.48 -22.02
CA THR A 493 17.59 -15.94 -21.91
C THR A 493 17.03 -16.42 -20.58
N GLN A 494 16.98 -15.53 -19.58
CA GLN A 494 16.41 -15.78 -18.26
C GLN A 494 14.97 -15.28 -18.22
N GLU A 495 14.11 -15.94 -17.45
CA GLU A 495 12.72 -15.51 -17.21
C GLU A 495 12.52 -15.02 -15.76
N THR A 496 13.46 -15.34 -14.87
CA THR A 496 13.47 -14.97 -13.46
C THR A 496 14.90 -14.68 -12.98
N TYR A 497 15.03 -13.96 -11.86
CA TYR A 497 16.29 -13.78 -11.14
C TYR A 497 16.11 -14.12 -9.66
N VAL A 498 17.21 -14.27 -8.93
CA VAL A 498 17.22 -14.57 -7.50
C VAL A 498 17.76 -13.35 -6.77
N GLU A 499 16.91 -12.70 -5.97
CA GLU A 499 17.31 -11.57 -5.13
C GLU A 499 17.90 -12.10 -3.83
N THR A 500 19.13 -11.71 -3.53
CA THR A 500 19.86 -12.18 -2.36
C THR A 500 19.81 -11.11 -1.28
N TYR A 501 18.95 -11.29 -0.27
CA TYR A 501 18.86 -10.37 0.87
C TYR A 501 19.84 -10.74 1.99
N ILE A 502 20.52 -9.75 2.56
CA ILE A 502 21.45 -9.91 3.69
C ILE A 502 20.78 -10.56 4.93
N TYR A 503 19.45 -10.44 5.08
CA TYR A 503 18.70 -10.87 6.27
C TYR A 503 17.48 -11.78 5.98
N ARG A 504 17.28 -12.22 4.73
CA ARG A 504 16.16 -13.11 4.34
C ARG A 504 16.68 -14.26 3.48
N LYS A 505 15.82 -15.26 3.26
CA LYS A 505 16.12 -16.31 2.29
C LYS A 505 16.09 -15.70 0.89
N ASP A 506 16.90 -16.27 0.01
CA ASP A 506 16.88 -15.97 -1.42
C ASP A 506 15.44 -16.10 -1.96
N GLU A 507 14.94 -15.04 -2.57
CA GLU A 507 13.61 -14.97 -3.17
C GLU A 507 13.76 -14.92 -4.69
N THR A 508 12.90 -15.63 -5.41
CA THR A 508 12.93 -15.65 -6.88
C THR A 508 11.91 -14.65 -7.41
N HIS A 509 12.38 -13.69 -8.20
CA HIS A 509 11.56 -12.60 -8.73
C HIS A 509 11.46 -12.69 -10.26
N PRO A 510 10.40 -12.13 -10.85
CA PRO A 510 10.27 -12.04 -12.30
C PRO A 510 11.32 -11.10 -12.87
N ILE A 511 11.85 -11.42 -14.05
CA ILE A 511 12.87 -10.61 -14.75
C ILE A 511 12.47 -9.13 -14.93
N SER A 512 11.17 -8.83 -15.02
CA SER A 512 10.64 -7.46 -15.10
C SER A 512 11.02 -6.57 -13.91
N SER A 513 11.28 -7.16 -12.74
CA SER A 513 11.67 -6.43 -11.52
C SER A 513 13.19 -6.16 -11.46
N GLY A 514 13.97 -6.84 -12.29
CA GLY A 514 15.43 -6.71 -12.33
C GLY A 514 15.93 -5.48 -13.09
N PHE A 515 17.19 -5.14 -12.85
CA PHE A 515 17.88 -4.05 -13.57
C PHE A 515 18.44 -4.56 -14.91
N PRO A 516 18.39 -3.78 -16.02
CA PRO A 516 17.90 -2.41 -16.14
C PRO A 516 16.39 -2.29 -16.40
N LEU A 517 15.72 -3.42 -16.62
CA LEU A 517 14.35 -3.48 -17.16
C LEU A 517 13.33 -2.72 -16.30
N ARG A 518 13.39 -2.86 -14.98
CA ARG A 518 12.51 -2.12 -14.04
C ARG A 518 12.57 -0.60 -14.24
N HIS A 519 13.75 -0.06 -14.55
CA HIS A 519 13.95 1.37 -14.73
C HIS A 519 13.45 1.84 -16.10
N THR A 520 13.84 1.13 -17.16
CA THR A 520 13.53 1.53 -18.54
C THR A 520 12.07 1.31 -18.89
N LEU A 521 11.44 0.27 -18.34
CA LEU A 521 10.03 -0.02 -18.56
C LEU A 521 9.13 1.11 -18.04
N HIS A 522 9.41 1.64 -16.86
CA HIS A 522 8.66 2.78 -16.31
C HIS A 522 8.79 4.04 -17.18
N VAL A 523 9.96 4.27 -17.79
CA VAL A 523 10.16 5.38 -18.74
C VAL A 523 9.31 5.17 -20.00
N CYS A 524 9.27 3.96 -20.54
CA CYS A 524 8.43 3.64 -21.70
C CYS A 524 6.94 3.80 -21.39
N GLU A 525 6.45 3.25 -20.26
CA GLU A 525 5.05 3.39 -19.84
C GLU A 525 4.65 4.86 -19.65
N SER A 526 5.52 5.68 -19.04
CA SER A 526 5.27 7.11 -18.85
C SER A 526 5.20 7.91 -20.16
N ASN A 527 5.71 7.37 -21.27
CA ASN A 527 5.65 7.98 -22.60
C ASN A 527 4.57 7.37 -23.49
N MET A 528 3.72 6.49 -22.96
CA MET A 528 2.72 5.75 -23.72
C MET A 528 1.74 6.64 -24.50
N GLN A 529 1.44 7.85 -24.02
CA GLN A 529 0.59 8.78 -24.77
C GLN A 529 1.24 9.26 -26.08
N GLY A 530 2.55 9.55 -26.07
CA GLY A 530 3.27 10.03 -27.24
C GLY A 530 3.76 8.92 -28.16
N GLU A 531 4.01 7.75 -27.58
CA GLU A 531 4.68 6.62 -28.25
C GLU A 531 3.81 5.35 -28.24
N PHE A 532 2.49 5.52 -28.27
CA PHE A 532 1.52 4.45 -28.10
C PHE A 532 1.76 3.26 -29.04
N GLU A 533 2.05 3.54 -30.32
CA GLU A 533 2.27 2.52 -31.35
C GLU A 533 3.49 1.64 -31.07
N HIS A 534 4.49 2.17 -30.35
CA HIS A 534 5.68 1.42 -29.93
C HIS A 534 5.46 0.73 -28.57
N VAL A 535 4.87 1.44 -27.61
CA VAL A 535 4.76 0.99 -26.22
C VAL A 535 3.66 -0.06 -26.05
N ALA A 536 2.49 0.12 -26.68
CA ALA A 536 1.35 -0.79 -26.50
C ALA A 536 1.66 -2.24 -26.92
N PRO A 537 2.28 -2.51 -28.09
CA PRO A 537 2.69 -3.86 -28.44
C PRO A 537 3.75 -4.42 -27.49
N MET A 538 4.71 -3.59 -27.06
CA MET A 538 5.78 -4.00 -26.15
C MET A 538 5.25 -4.44 -24.79
N VAL A 539 4.44 -3.62 -24.12
CA VAL A 539 3.94 -3.92 -22.77
C VAL A 539 3.02 -5.14 -22.77
N LEU A 540 2.21 -5.34 -23.83
CA LEU A 540 1.38 -6.54 -23.99
C LEU A 540 2.23 -7.80 -24.23
N ALA A 541 3.29 -7.70 -25.04
CA ALA A 541 4.23 -8.80 -25.25
C ALA A 541 4.97 -9.16 -23.95
N PHE A 542 5.39 -8.16 -23.17
CA PHE A 542 6.04 -8.37 -21.88
C PHE A 542 5.09 -9.02 -20.89
N TYR A 543 3.84 -8.57 -20.85
CA TYR A 543 2.81 -9.15 -20.01
C TYR A 543 2.53 -10.62 -20.36
N ARG A 544 2.51 -10.97 -21.65
CA ARG A 544 2.34 -12.37 -22.08
C ARG A 544 3.55 -13.24 -21.76
N ARG A 545 4.76 -12.70 -21.89
CA ARG A 545 5.98 -13.45 -21.62
C ARG A 545 6.26 -13.62 -20.13
N TRP A 546 6.08 -12.56 -19.35
CA TRP A 546 6.53 -12.48 -17.95
C TRP A 546 5.40 -12.33 -16.92
N GLY A 547 4.21 -11.89 -17.34
CA GLY A 547 3.04 -11.73 -16.47
C GLY A 547 2.08 -12.93 -16.49
N GLU A 548 1.76 -13.47 -17.67
CA GLU A 548 0.81 -14.58 -17.86
C GLU A 548 1.29 -15.94 -17.33
N PRO A 549 2.53 -16.38 -17.56
CA PRO A 549 2.97 -17.71 -17.15
C PRO A 549 3.15 -17.82 -15.62
N ALA A 550 3.59 -16.75 -14.95
CA ALA A 550 3.80 -16.73 -13.51
C ALA A 550 2.48 -16.64 -12.71
N ARG A 551 1.38 -16.23 -13.35
CA ARG A 551 0.02 -16.29 -12.78
C ARG A 551 -0.56 -17.69 -12.68
N GLN A 552 -0.05 -18.65 -13.46
CA GLN A 552 -0.46 -20.06 -13.34
C GLN A 552 0.29 -20.78 -12.20
N ALA A 553 1.30 -20.14 -11.60
CA ALA A 553 2.21 -20.75 -10.62
C ALA A 553 2.10 -20.16 -9.19
N ASP A 554 1.15 -19.26 -8.92
CA ASP A 554 0.87 -18.68 -7.58
C ASP A 554 1.99 -17.78 -7.01
N TRP A 555 2.68 -17.00 -7.87
CA TRP A 555 3.74 -16.07 -7.45
C TRP A 555 3.16 -14.72 -7.02
N GLU A 556 3.57 -14.18 -5.85
CA GLU A 556 3.09 -12.89 -5.33
C GLU A 556 3.55 -11.68 -6.17
N GLU A 557 4.72 -11.78 -6.80
CA GLU A 557 5.32 -10.74 -7.63
C GLU A 557 5.48 -11.21 -9.08
N VAL A 558 4.69 -10.62 -9.98
CA VAL A 558 4.74 -10.88 -11.44
C VAL A 558 4.71 -9.55 -12.18
N TYR A 559 5.15 -9.54 -13.44
CA TYR A 559 4.96 -8.34 -14.26
C TYR A 559 3.47 -8.07 -14.47
N LYS A 560 3.02 -6.89 -14.03
CA LYS A 560 1.63 -6.45 -14.16
C LYS A 560 1.57 -5.18 -15.00
N LEU A 561 0.47 -5.02 -15.73
CA LEU A 561 0.21 -3.80 -16.48
C LEU A 561 -0.33 -2.75 -15.52
N SER A 562 0.36 -1.61 -15.41
CA SER A 562 -0.10 -0.52 -14.56
C SER A 562 -1.46 0.01 -15.02
N THR A 563 -2.24 0.57 -14.08
CA THR A 563 -3.57 1.14 -14.40
C THR A 563 -3.49 2.21 -15.49
N ALA A 564 -2.44 3.04 -15.49
CA ALA A 564 -2.20 4.03 -16.54
C ALA A 564 -2.05 3.39 -17.93
N VAL A 565 -1.29 2.29 -18.03
CA VAL A 565 -1.12 1.52 -19.27
C VAL A 565 -2.46 0.95 -19.75
N LEU A 566 -3.21 0.31 -18.85
CA LEU A 566 -4.51 -0.28 -19.19
C LEU A 566 -5.51 0.78 -19.68
N LEU A 567 -5.54 1.96 -19.04
CA LEU A 567 -6.40 3.07 -19.47
C LEU A 567 -5.99 3.61 -20.84
N HIS A 568 -4.69 3.69 -21.13
CA HIS A 568 -4.23 4.06 -22.48
C HIS A 568 -4.66 3.04 -23.54
N LEU A 569 -4.56 1.75 -23.24
CA LEU A 569 -5.03 0.69 -24.15
C LEU A 569 -6.53 0.81 -24.41
N LEU A 570 -7.33 1.08 -23.37
CA LEU A 570 -8.78 1.28 -23.50
C LEU A 570 -9.10 2.53 -24.32
N ALA A 571 -8.43 3.65 -24.02
CA ALA A 571 -8.64 4.93 -24.71
C ALA A 571 -8.36 4.83 -26.22
N HIS A 572 -7.43 3.98 -26.63
CA HIS A 572 -7.12 3.71 -28.04
C HIS A 572 -7.96 2.57 -28.64
N GLY A 573 -8.84 1.93 -27.86
CA GLY A 573 -9.70 0.85 -28.31
C GLY A 573 -8.96 -0.46 -28.58
N VAL A 574 -7.76 -0.64 -28.00
CA VAL A 574 -7.00 -1.89 -28.08
C VAL A 574 -7.64 -2.95 -27.20
N ILE A 575 -8.03 -2.57 -25.99
CA ILE A 575 -8.73 -3.46 -25.06
C ILE A 575 -10.19 -3.03 -24.87
N SER A 576 -11.05 -3.98 -24.54
CA SER A 576 -12.41 -3.70 -24.07
C SER A 576 -12.42 -3.28 -22.60
N GLU A 577 -13.55 -2.71 -22.18
CA GLU A 577 -13.83 -2.47 -20.76
C GLU A 577 -13.74 -3.78 -19.96
N ASP A 578 -14.29 -4.88 -20.49
CA ASP A 578 -14.20 -6.21 -19.87
C ASP A 578 -12.76 -6.67 -19.63
N GLN A 579 -11.86 -6.41 -20.57
CA GLN A 579 -10.44 -6.74 -20.45
C GLN A 579 -9.73 -5.84 -19.44
N LEU A 580 -10.04 -4.53 -19.41
CA LEU A 580 -9.57 -3.61 -18.38
C LEU A 580 -9.98 -4.13 -16.99
N PHE A 581 -11.27 -4.44 -16.80
CA PHE A 581 -11.79 -4.91 -15.52
C PHE A 581 -11.23 -6.26 -15.11
N THR A 582 -11.06 -7.18 -16.07
CA THR A 582 -10.39 -8.46 -15.85
C THR A 582 -8.98 -8.24 -15.27
N GLN A 583 -8.20 -7.30 -15.83
CA GLN A 583 -6.86 -7.00 -15.31
C GLN A 583 -6.88 -6.31 -13.95
N MET A 584 -7.81 -5.38 -13.72
CA MET A 584 -7.91 -4.65 -12.46
C MET A 584 -8.42 -5.52 -11.30
N GLU A 585 -9.27 -6.52 -11.57
CA GLU A 585 -9.72 -7.50 -10.58
C GLU A 585 -8.55 -8.34 -10.05
N TYR A 586 -7.58 -8.67 -10.92
CA TYR A 586 -6.39 -9.43 -10.54
C TYR A 586 -5.36 -8.64 -9.71
N GLU A 587 -5.45 -7.31 -9.63
CA GLU A 587 -4.47 -6.46 -8.93
C GLU A 587 -4.79 -6.16 -7.45
N THR A 588 -5.88 -6.70 -6.88
CA THR A 588 -6.33 -6.50 -5.49
C THR A 588 -6.35 -5.04 -5.00
N PHE A 589 -7.55 -4.45 -4.80
CA PHE A 589 -7.86 -3.18 -4.10
C PHE A 589 -7.17 -1.87 -4.61
N ARG A 590 -5.96 -1.90 -5.17
CA ARG A 590 -5.21 -0.71 -5.62
C ARG A 590 -5.78 -0.05 -6.87
N GLY A 591 -6.23 -0.83 -7.85
CA GLY A 591 -6.84 -0.29 -9.08
C GLY A 591 -8.14 0.48 -8.81
N LEU A 592 -8.85 0.12 -7.75
CA LEU A 592 -10.13 0.73 -7.40
C LEU A 592 -9.92 2.06 -6.64
N ARG A 593 -8.94 2.12 -5.73
CA ARG A 593 -8.47 3.37 -5.12
C ARG A 593 -8.01 4.37 -6.18
N ALA A 594 -7.23 3.91 -7.17
CA ALA A 594 -6.78 4.76 -8.28
C ALA A 594 -7.94 5.34 -9.12
N MET A 595 -9.01 4.56 -9.36
CA MET A 595 -10.20 5.08 -10.05
C MET A 595 -11.00 6.09 -9.21
N MET A 596 -11.05 5.90 -7.88
CA MET A 596 -11.69 6.85 -6.98
C MET A 596 -10.89 8.14 -6.85
N ASP A 597 -9.56 8.05 -6.81
CA ASP A 597 -8.65 9.20 -6.87
C ASP A 597 -8.82 9.98 -8.18
N LEU A 598 -8.90 9.28 -9.32
CA LEU A 598 -9.19 9.86 -10.64
C LEU A 598 -10.57 10.55 -10.71
N ALA A 599 -11.61 9.92 -10.18
CA ALA A 599 -12.96 10.50 -10.13
C ALA A 599 -13.03 11.74 -9.21
N TYR A 600 -12.27 11.72 -8.12
CA TYR A 600 -12.11 12.84 -7.19
C TYR A 600 -11.37 14.02 -7.83
N GLU A 601 -10.25 13.77 -8.51
CA GLU A 601 -9.51 14.78 -9.28
C GLU A 601 -10.38 15.40 -10.39
N HIS A 602 -11.18 14.61 -11.09
CA HIS A 602 -12.03 15.07 -12.18
C HIS A 602 -13.25 15.90 -11.73
N ARG A 603 -13.95 15.52 -10.66
CA ARG A 603 -15.11 16.30 -10.16
C ARG A 603 -14.69 17.62 -9.50
N SER A 604 -13.43 17.77 -9.09
CA SER A 604 -12.87 19.07 -8.70
C SER A 604 -12.79 20.06 -9.89
N GLY A 605 -12.76 19.55 -11.13
CA GLY A 605 -12.70 20.33 -12.37
C GLY A 605 -13.99 21.11 -12.70
N ALA A 606 -15.09 20.85 -11.99
CA ALA A 606 -16.34 21.61 -12.16
C ALA A 606 -16.40 22.91 -11.31
N LEU A 607 -15.40 23.18 -10.47
CA LEU A 607 -15.35 24.37 -9.62
C LEU A 607 -14.20 25.33 -10.01
N SER A 608 -14.54 26.25 -10.92
CA SER A 608 -13.80 27.47 -11.30
C SER A 608 -12.34 27.30 -11.77
N LEU A 609 -12.13 27.60 -13.06
CA LEU A 609 -10.83 27.68 -13.76
C LEU A 609 -9.76 28.57 -13.09
N LYS A 610 -10.10 29.37 -12.08
CA LYS A 610 -9.16 30.22 -11.35
C LYS A 610 -8.32 29.47 -10.30
N LYS A 611 -8.71 28.25 -9.90
CA LYS A 611 -8.00 27.45 -8.88
C LYS A 611 -7.05 26.39 -9.45
N VAL A 612 -7.13 26.09 -10.75
CA VAL A 612 -6.25 25.11 -11.41
C VAL A 612 -4.80 25.65 -11.47
N GLU A 613 -4.61 26.92 -11.80
CA GLU A 613 -3.29 27.58 -11.78
C GLU A 613 -2.69 27.73 -10.37
N GLU A 614 -3.53 27.77 -9.33
CA GLU A 614 -3.10 27.81 -7.93
C GLU A 614 -2.79 26.41 -7.37
N MET A 615 -3.45 25.36 -7.85
CA MET A 615 -3.20 23.97 -7.45
C MET A 615 -2.03 23.32 -8.21
N GLU A 616 -1.75 23.72 -9.45
CA GLU A 616 -0.49 23.35 -10.16
C GLU A 616 0.77 23.81 -9.40
N LYS A 617 0.68 24.90 -8.63
CA LYS A 617 1.78 25.37 -7.76
C LYS A 617 1.96 24.52 -6.50
N TYR A 618 0.92 23.80 -6.06
CA TYR A 618 0.92 23.01 -4.83
C TYR A 618 1.23 21.53 -5.08
N ALA A 619 0.76 20.97 -6.20
CA ALA A 619 0.92 19.56 -6.57
C ALA A 619 2.27 19.28 -7.25
N ARG A 620 3.40 19.49 -6.56
CA ARG A 620 4.78 19.31 -7.08
C ARG A 620 5.16 17.91 -7.61
N ARG A 621 4.24 17.08 -8.15
CA ARG A 621 4.44 15.98 -9.11
C ARG A 621 3.09 15.37 -9.52
N ALA A 622 2.96 15.12 -10.82
CA ALA A 622 2.00 14.23 -11.49
C ALA A 622 0.51 14.54 -11.31
N VAL A 623 0.00 15.54 -12.02
CA VAL A 623 -1.37 15.48 -12.55
C VAL A 623 -1.26 14.75 -13.89
N ASP A 624 -1.84 13.56 -13.99
CA ASP A 624 -1.72 12.70 -15.17
C ASP A 624 -2.54 13.30 -16.34
N PRO A 625 -1.93 13.57 -17.52
CA PRO A 625 -2.64 14.09 -18.70
C PRO A 625 -3.80 13.21 -19.19
N ILE A 626 -3.87 11.94 -18.74
CA ILE A 626 -5.00 11.01 -18.95
C ILE A 626 -6.34 11.64 -18.57
N CYS A 627 -6.35 12.51 -17.55
CA CYS A 627 -7.54 13.25 -17.08
C CYS A 627 -8.10 14.29 -18.10
N HIS A 628 -7.48 14.41 -19.28
CA HIS A 628 -7.86 15.40 -20.28
C HIS A 628 -8.33 14.79 -21.60
N THR A 629 -8.32 13.46 -21.75
CA THR A 629 -8.84 12.83 -22.96
C THR A 629 -10.37 12.82 -22.98
N GLN A 630 -10.96 13.23 -24.11
CA GLN A 630 -12.42 13.28 -24.29
C GLN A 630 -13.06 11.90 -24.08
N ARG A 631 -12.37 10.80 -24.44
CA ARG A 631 -12.87 9.44 -24.18
C ARG A 631 -12.89 9.07 -22.70
N ALA A 632 -11.88 9.44 -21.91
CA ALA A 632 -11.91 9.21 -20.46
C ALA A 632 -12.98 10.08 -19.79
N ARG A 633 -13.16 11.33 -20.25
CA ARG A 633 -14.25 12.21 -19.81
C ARG A 633 -15.62 11.66 -20.19
N ASP A 634 -15.82 11.23 -21.43
CA ASP A 634 -17.08 10.65 -21.90
C ASP A 634 -17.36 9.27 -21.27
N LEU A 635 -16.33 8.56 -20.80
CA LEU A 635 -16.46 7.32 -20.03
C LEU A 635 -16.92 7.65 -18.61
N VAL A 636 -16.28 8.63 -17.96
CA VAL A 636 -16.68 9.13 -16.63
C VAL A 636 -18.07 9.79 -16.68
N ASP A 637 -18.40 10.56 -17.72
CA ASP A 637 -19.69 11.26 -17.91
C ASP A 637 -20.82 10.32 -18.35
N ARG A 638 -20.53 9.16 -18.95
CA ARG A 638 -21.53 8.10 -19.19
C ARG A 638 -21.76 7.21 -17.98
N TYR A 639 -20.84 7.24 -17.03
CA TYR A 639 -20.78 6.40 -15.83
C TYR A 639 -21.27 7.16 -14.57
N VAL A 640 -21.36 8.49 -14.64
CA VAL A 640 -22.10 9.35 -13.70
C VAL A 640 -23.53 9.53 -14.20
#